data_AF-A0AAD5VHX2-F1
#
_entry.id   AF-A0AAD5VHX2-F1
#
_cell.length_a   1.000
_cell.length_b   1.000
_cell.length_c   1.000
_cell.angle_alpha   90.00
_cell.angle_beta   90.00
_cell.angle_gamma   90.00
#
_symmetry.space_group_name_H-M   'P 1'
#
loop_
_entity.id
_entity.type
_entity.pdbx_description
1 polymer ?
#
loop_
_entity_poly.entity_id
_entity_poly.type
_entity_poly.pdbx_seq_one_letter_code
_entity_poly.pdbx_strand_id
1 'polypeptide(L)'
;MEVVSRPDNQHAEISIDDEEAIEDVNKHIIRAGLEEIFNQSSDPFADPVEDEEGGTEQWPTEAHKVRLAKEASGFFMFATCMIQFIGDQSRRDPRRQLTRCLEFLDDPSSQREGNPISPLHRIYQQILSDVDPDILSTATAVLQIITVESGIQKFHAQNVADSLNMDVSVFYRALDGLQAVINISPVPSSSSTIQFYHTSFLEYIRHGVDPSRHKSLSHIREISAGRITDDAPDLGQSIIQSAASSLPKDQAGLAILLPIAMVQADFDSPSRYPPPRCHRGTRTLLRQKTSIWLTDADSRERILWITGPAGVGKSAFAQSLAENCHQTARLGASIFFSASIKGNQEAQRVIPTLAGQLAAKFSEYKSLIAPALLEDPGIAEKDLSIQFQTLVVQPLEMLQKDQRLYSAQNPLMIVLDGLEACGSKAAQIELTRLISEFAKHKYAASGLFWVITGRPESHIKKIVWRMTLQALCRHEQLSIDDPEARDDVDLVLRDGFHEIRKKYDFRFGPTERWPTDIHWHFLKDASSGFLMFASCILQYVGDEDQRDPRMLLEMCLGLVTSSLVPHTLHPFRRLDSLYEQILLSVPPEIIPITLRILSLCIHGPVNGLPVRDAMAFLDIDQSTLYNALDKLHSVVDFSSSGADEVRIYFFHPSFPNYLKDPKRSGDIAHEINMDSTEVNPTEGGPAQASSSRSTLDKGKNKVSPVGPLSIPEFPPSGSNLKLDD
;
A
#
# COMPACT_ATOMS: atom_id res chain seq x y z
N MET A 1 18.00 -29.49 51.59
CA MET A 1 18.79 -28.32 52.04
C MET A 1 20.17 -28.47 51.42
N GLU A 2 20.67 -27.39 50.83
CA GLU A 2 22.01 -27.18 50.26
C GLU A 2 22.34 -27.79 48.88
N VAL A 3 22.17 -26.88 47.91
CA VAL A 3 23.04 -26.59 46.76
C VAL A 3 24.51 -26.93 47.03
N VAL A 4 25.13 -27.69 46.13
CA VAL A 4 26.52 -27.45 45.69
C VAL A 4 26.62 -27.67 44.18
N SER A 5 27.06 -26.59 43.56
CA SER A 5 27.33 -26.27 42.16
C SER A 5 28.43 -27.09 41.49
N ARG A 6 28.37 -27.15 40.15
CA ARG A 6 29.49 -27.33 39.21
C ARG A 6 29.02 -27.03 37.76
N PRO A 7 29.93 -26.70 36.82
CA PRO A 7 30.24 -25.32 36.47
C PRO A 7 30.09 -25.03 34.95
N ASP A 8 30.35 -23.77 34.59
CA ASP A 8 30.60 -23.27 33.22
C ASP A 8 29.37 -23.12 32.29
N ASN A 9 28.50 -22.18 32.67
CA ASN A 9 27.79 -21.35 31.68
C ASN A 9 28.82 -20.46 30.95
N GLN A 10 29.50 -21.01 29.95
CA GLN A 10 29.90 -20.21 28.80
C GLN A 10 28.71 -20.17 27.86
N HIS A 11 27.76 -19.28 28.14
CA HIS A 11 26.94 -18.74 27.07
C HIS A 11 27.89 -17.92 26.20
N ALA A 12 28.43 -18.55 25.16
CA ALA A 12 28.86 -17.78 24.00
C ALA A 12 27.58 -17.10 23.51
N GLU A 13 27.45 -15.80 23.75
CA GLU A 13 26.51 -14.96 23.02
C GLU A 13 26.94 -15.04 21.55
N ILE A 14 26.35 -15.99 20.83
CA ILE A 14 26.43 -16.02 19.37
C ILE A 14 25.68 -14.77 18.93
N SER A 15 26.42 -13.82 18.36
CA SER A 15 25.83 -12.65 17.73
C SER A 15 24.80 -13.12 16.70
N ILE A 16 23.63 -12.49 16.67
CA ILE A 16 22.57 -12.78 15.67
C ILE A 16 23.09 -12.56 14.22
N ASP A 17 24.24 -11.89 14.08
CA ASP A 17 24.88 -11.57 12.80
C ASP A 17 25.94 -12.60 12.34
N ASP A 18 26.16 -13.70 13.07
CA ASP A 18 27.15 -14.74 12.72
C ASP A 18 26.49 -15.90 11.95
N GLU A 19 26.31 -15.71 10.63
CA GLU A 19 25.59 -16.65 9.74
C GLU A 19 26.15 -18.08 9.78
N GLU A 20 27.49 -18.23 9.91
CA GLU A 20 28.16 -19.52 9.91
C GLU A 20 27.86 -20.33 11.19
N ALA A 21 27.79 -19.65 12.34
CA ALA A 21 27.43 -20.27 13.61
C ALA A 21 25.96 -20.70 13.67
N ILE A 22 25.05 -19.93 13.08
CA ILE A 22 23.61 -20.27 12.99
C ILE A 22 23.40 -21.51 12.11
N GLU A 23 24.14 -21.60 11.00
CA GLU A 23 24.07 -22.75 10.10
C GLU A 23 24.50 -24.07 10.78
N ASP A 24 25.57 -24.03 11.58
CA ASP A 24 26.05 -25.20 12.32
C ASP A 24 25.08 -25.66 13.42
N VAL A 25 24.45 -24.70 14.12
CA VAL A 25 23.40 -24.98 15.11
C VAL A 25 22.17 -25.61 14.46
N ASN A 26 21.70 -25.09 13.32
CA ASN A 26 20.51 -25.63 12.64
C ASN A 26 20.75 -27.05 12.09
N LYS A 27 21.95 -27.32 11.55
CA LYS A 27 22.37 -28.67 11.15
C LYS A 27 22.33 -29.63 12.34
N HIS A 28 22.78 -29.19 13.52
CA HIS A 28 22.76 -30.00 14.73
C HIS A 28 21.33 -30.30 15.20
N ILE A 29 20.45 -29.29 15.26
CA ILE A 29 19.04 -29.45 15.69
C ILE A 29 18.31 -30.44 14.80
N ILE A 30 18.43 -30.31 13.48
CA ILE A 30 17.71 -31.17 12.53
C ILE A 30 18.19 -32.61 12.63
N ARG A 31 19.51 -32.83 12.73
CA ARG A 31 20.07 -34.18 12.88
C ARG A 31 19.65 -34.82 14.20
N ALA A 32 19.86 -34.14 15.32
CA ALA A 32 19.55 -34.66 16.64
C ALA A 32 18.05 -34.90 16.84
N GLY A 33 17.20 -33.97 16.38
CA GLY A 33 15.75 -34.07 16.51
C GLY A 33 15.15 -35.20 15.68
N LEU A 34 15.59 -35.38 14.43
CA LEU A 34 15.12 -36.49 13.58
C LEU A 34 15.59 -37.85 14.11
N GLU A 35 16.80 -37.93 14.68
CA GLU A 35 17.30 -39.15 15.32
C GLU A 35 16.54 -39.48 16.60
N GLU A 36 16.19 -38.48 17.41
CA GLU A 36 15.35 -38.66 18.58
C GLU A 36 13.94 -39.16 18.20
N ILE A 37 13.29 -38.55 17.20
CA ILE A 37 11.98 -38.98 16.70
C ILE A 37 12.06 -40.40 16.13
N PHE A 38 13.11 -40.75 15.41
CA PHE A 38 13.33 -42.10 14.90
C PHE A 38 13.47 -43.13 16.03
N ASN A 39 14.25 -42.81 17.07
CA ASN A 39 14.45 -43.68 18.22
C ASN A 39 13.16 -43.83 19.05
N GLN A 40 12.31 -42.80 19.12
CA GLN A 40 11.01 -42.83 19.81
C GLN A 40 9.92 -43.57 19.01
N SER A 41 9.98 -43.55 17.67
CA SER A 41 9.01 -44.20 16.78
C SER A 41 9.35 -45.66 16.44
N SER A 42 10.54 -46.12 16.82
CA SER A 42 10.97 -47.51 16.67
C SER A 42 10.30 -48.39 17.74
N ASP A 43 9.08 -48.84 17.45
CA ASP A 43 8.44 -49.91 18.22
C ASP A 43 9.23 -51.22 18.00
N PRO A 44 9.75 -51.89 19.04
CA PRO A 44 10.48 -53.16 18.90
C PRO A 44 9.63 -54.31 18.34
N PHE A 45 8.33 -54.10 18.09
CA PHE A 45 7.39 -55.09 17.54
C PHE A 45 6.71 -54.68 16.21
N ALA A 46 7.11 -53.58 15.57
CA ALA A 46 6.55 -53.22 14.25
C ALA A 46 7.23 -54.01 13.13
N ASP A 47 6.45 -54.78 12.36
CA ASP A 47 6.92 -55.49 11.17
C ASP A 47 7.53 -54.49 10.15
N PRO A 48 8.63 -54.86 9.44
CA PRO A 48 9.16 -54.03 8.36
C PRO A 48 8.14 -53.97 7.23
N VAL A 49 7.63 -52.78 6.93
CA VAL A 49 6.83 -52.55 5.73
C VAL A 49 7.77 -52.58 4.52
N GLU A 50 7.59 -53.56 3.64
CA GLU A 50 8.26 -53.64 2.34
C GLU A 50 7.67 -52.60 1.38
N ASP A 51 8.48 -51.63 0.92
CA ASP A 51 8.16 -50.84 -0.27
C ASP A 51 8.62 -51.60 -1.54
N GLU A 52 7.86 -51.46 -2.64
CA GLU A 52 7.98 -52.20 -3.90
C GLU A 52 9.32 -52.05 -4.67
N GLU A 53 10.31 -51.35 -4.11
CA GLU A 53 11.67 -51.25 -4.65
C GLU A 53 12.75 -51.64 -3.63
N GLY A 54 12.61 -52.79 -2.96
CA GLY A 54 13.74 -53.67 -2.58
C GLY A 54 14.97 -53.06 -1.89
N GLY A 55 14.83 -51.96 -1.14
CA GLY A 55 15.90 -51.28 -0.44
C GLY A 55 15.47 -50.92 0.97
N THR A 56 16.06 -51.57 1.98
CA THR A 56 15.97 -51.16 3.39
C THR A 56 16.79 -49.89 3.60
N GLU A 57 16.33 -48.75 3.10
CA GLU A 57 16.90 -47.46 3.50
C GLU A 57 16.33 -47.07 4.86
N GLN A 58 17.23 -47.04 5.87
CA GLN A 58 16.90 -46.55 7.20
C GLN A 58 16.46 -45.09 7.10
N TRP A 59 15.18 -44.88 7.33
CA TRP A 59 14.63 -43.56 7.61
C TRP A 59 15.13 -43.06 8.97
N PRO A 60 15.46 -41.77 9.15
CA PRO A 60 15.60 -40.73 8.12
C PRO A 60 16.98 -40.82 7.44
N THR A 61 16.99 -40.77 6.10
CA THR A 61 18.24 -40.83 5.32
C THR A 61 19.09 -39.57 5.52
N GLU A 62 20.42 -39.69 5.34
CA GLU A 62 21.31 -38.52 5.40
C GLU A 62 20.96 -37.47 4.34
N ALA A 63 20.40 -37.88 3.20
CA ALA A 63 19.89 -36.96 2.19
C ALA A 63 18.75 -36.08 2.73
N HIS A 64 17.81 -36.64 3.50
CA HIS A 64 16.75 -35.86 4.14
C HIS A 64 17.31 -34.86 5.16
N LYS A 65 18.25 -35.29 6.01
CA LYS A 65 18.86 -34.44 7.04
C LYS A 65 19.60 -33.25 6.40
N VAL A 66 20.38 -33.50 5.35
CA VAL A 66 21.13 -32.45 4.63
C VAL A 66 20.20 -31.49 3.88
N ARG A 67 19.15 -32.02 3.23
CA ARG A 67 18.17 -31.20 2.49
C ARG A 67 17.44 -30.25 3.43
N LEU A 68 16.94 -30.74 4.56
CA LEU A 68 16.26 -29.92 5.55
C LEU A 68 17.19 -28.90 6.19
N ALA A 69 18.43 -29.29 6.52
CA ALA A 69 19.41 -28.37 7.10
C ALA A 69 19.76 -27.21 6.15
N LYS A 70 19.81 -27.49 4.83
CA LYS A 70 20.04 -26.46 3.81
C LYS A 70 18.89 -25.44 3.75
N GLU A 71 17.65 -25.90 3.77
CA GLU A 71 16.47 -25.03 3.74
C GLU A 71 16.24 -24.27 5.05
N ALA A 72 16.75 -24.80 6.16
CA ALA A 72 16.75 -24.14 7.46
C ALA A 72 17.93 -23.20 7.68
N SER A 73 18.89 -23.11 6.75
CA SER A 73 20.06 -22.24 6.92
C SER A 73 19.63 -20.78 7.03
N GLY A 74 20.13 -20.08 8.05
CA GLY A 74 19.72 -18.71 8.39
C GLY A 74 18.42 -18.58 9.20
N PHE A 75 17.67 -19.67 9.44
CA PHE A 75 16.37 -19.62 10.14
C PHE A 75 16.24 -20.65 11.28
N PHE A 76 16.82 -20.35 12.44
CA PHE A 76 16.75 -21.21 13.63
C PHE A 76 15.32 -21.65 14.01
N MET A 77 14.36 -20.73 13.92
CA MET A 77 12.95 -21.01 14.24
C MET A 77 12.31 -22.01 13.27
N PHE A 78 12.75 -22.01 12.01
CA PHE A 78 12.26 -22.95 10.99
C PHE A 78 12.71 -24.37 11.34
N ALA A 79 13.99 -24.59 11.63
CA ALA A 79 14.51 -25.90 12.06
C ALA A 79 13.73 -26.49 13.24
N THR A 80 13.50 -25.68 14.28
CA THR A 80 12.82 -26.13 15.50
C THR A 80 11.34 -26.47 15.24
N CYS A 81 10.60 -25.64 14.48
CA CYS A 81 9.20 -25.91 14.16
C CYS A 81 9.03 -27.16 13.28
N MET A 82 9.97 -27.42 12.35
CA MET A 82 9.91 -28.63 11.51
C MET A 82 10.04 -29.90 12.36
N ILE A 83 11.01 -29.93 13.28
CA ILE A 83 11.21 -31.09 14.14
C ILE A 83 10.00 -31.33 15.04
N GLN A 84 9.42 -30.26 15.62
CA GLN A 84 8.19 -30.38 16.42
C GLN A 84 7.00 -30.87 15.59
N PHE A 85 6.87 -30.42 14.35
CA PHE A 85 5.83 -30.89 13.43
C PHE A 85 5.97 -32.37 13.09
N ILE A 86 7.19 -32.82 12.75
CA ILE A 86 7.48 -34.22 12.41
C ILE A 86 7.35 -35.15 13.63
N GLY A 87 7.64 -34.63 14.83
CA GLY A 87 7.57 -35.38 16.08
C GLY A 87 6.20 -35.40 16.75
N ASP A 88 5.17 -34.81 16.14
CA ASP A 88 3.83 -34.69 16.73
C ASP A 88 3.14 -36.07 16.83
N GLN A 89 3.11 -36.60 18.06
CA GLN A 89 2.56 -37.93 18.37
C GLN A 89 1.04 -38.04 18.14
N SER A 90 0.32 -36.92 18.03
CA SER A 90 -1.13 -36.94 17.73
C SER A 90 -1.44 -37.33 16.27
N ARG A 91 -0.45 -37.17 15.37
CA ARG A 91 -0.60 -37.31 13.90
C ARG A 91 -0.14 -38.66 13.34
N ARG A 92 0.23 -39.60 14.22
CA ARG A 92 0.45 -41.06 14.04
C ARG A 92 1.48 -41.55 13.00
N ASP A 93 2.03 -40.73 12.10
CA ASP A 93 3.11 -41.17 11.20
C ASP A 93 4.17 -40.08 10.87
N PRO A 94 5.31 -40.07 11.60
CA PRO A 94 6.43 -39.16 11.36
C PRO A 94 7.05 -39.28 9.95
N ARG A 95 6.98 -40.46 9.31
CA ARG A 95 7.55 -40.66 7.96
C ARG A 95 6.79 -39.84 6.94
N ARG A 96 5.46 -39.96 6.98
CA ARG A 96 4.56 -39.23 6.09
C ARG A 96 4.63 -37.72 6.26
N GLN A 97 4.88 -37.24 7.49
CA GLN A 97 5.02 -35.80 7.76
C GLN A 97 6.28 -35.21 7.14
N LEU A 98 7.42 -35.91 7.24
CA LEU A 98 8.65 -35.45 6.59
C LEU A 98 8.55 -35.55 5.06
N THR A 99 7.93 -36.59 4.49
CA THR A 99 7.69 -36.66 3.04
C THR A 99 6.90 -35.46 2.55
N ARG A 100 5.85 -35.07 3.27
CA ARG A 100 5.07 -33.86 2.97
C ARG A 100 5.89 -32.58 3.09
N CYS A 101 6.76 -32.48 4.10
CA CYS A 101 7.68 -31.34 4.20
C CYS A 101 8.59 -31.24 2.97
N LEU A 102 9.06 -32.37 2.44
CA LEU A 102 9.95 -32.40 1.27
C LEU A 102 9.19 -32.09 -0.04
N GLU A 103 8.03 -32.70 -0.27
CA GLU A 103 7.19 -32.45 -1.45
C GLU A 103 6.81 -30.96 -1.59
N PHE A 104 6.52 -30.30 -0.48
CA PHE A 104 6.16 -28.89 -0.47
C PHE A 104 7.36 -27.95 -0.66
N LEU A 105 8.57 -28.38 -0.29
CA LEU A 105 9.81 -27.65 -0.60
C LEU A 105 10.15 -27.65 -2.09
N ASP A 106 9.61 -28.62 -2.84
CA ASP A 106 9.88 -28.80 -4.26
C ASP A 106 8.81 -28.15 -5.18
N ASP A 107 7.77 -27.49 -4.62
CA ASP A 107 6.74 -26.78 -5.41
C ASP A 107 7.30 -25.48 -6.06
N PRO A 108 7.32 -25.37 -7.40
CA PRO A 108 7.87 -24.23 -8.14
C PRO A 108 7.01 -22.96 -8.09
N SER A 109 5.75 -23.04 -7.65
CA SER A 109 4.88 -21.87 -7.48
C SER A 109 5.24 -21.04 -6.23
N SER A 110 5.99 -21.63 -5.30
CA SER A 110 6.42 -21.07 -4.01
C SER A 110 7.78 -20.33 -4.03
N GLN A 111 8.57 -20.43 -5.11
CA GLN A 111 9.92 -19.83 -5.18
C GLN A 111 9.96 -18.35 -5.62
N ARG A 112 8.80 -17.71 -5.86
CA ARG A 112 8.75 -16.33 -6.41
C ARG A 112 8.88 -15.20 -5.38
N GLU A 113 8.97 -15.50 -4.09
CA GLU A 113 9.00 -14.49 -3.04
C GLU A 113 10.41 -14.37 -2.44
N GLY A 114 11.15 -13.33 -2.83
CA GLY A 114 12.44 -12.96 -2.26
C GLY A 114 12.34 -12.37 -0.84
N ASN A 115 11.55 -12.99 0.05
CA ASN A 115 11.38 -12.59 1.44
C ASN A 115 12.12 -13.58 2.37
N PRO A 116 13.04 -13.13 3.24
CA PRO A 116 13.78 -14.00 4.14
C PRO A 116 12.88 -14.87 5.03
N ILE A 117 11.67 -14.46 5.42
CA ILE A 117 10.82 -15.24 6.35
C ILE A 117 9.95 -16.30 5.62
N SER A 118 10.08 -16.42 4.28
CA SER A 118 9.29 -17.34 3.45
C SER A 118 9.27 -18.79 3.96
N PRO A 119 10.38 -19.41 4.41
CA PRO A 119 10.36 -20.78 4.91
C PRO A 119 9.47 -20.96 6.16
N LEU A 120 9.53 -20.04 7.13
CA LEU A 120 8.76 -20.12 8.38
C LEU A 120 7.24 -20.09 8.13
N HIS A 121 6.80 -19.24 7.21
CA HIS A 121 5.40 -19.16 6.81
C HIS A 121 4.89 -20.46 6.15
N ARG A 122 5.77 -21.19 5.45
CA ARG A 122 5.41 -22.48 4.81
C ARG A 122 5.05 -23.53 5.85
N ILE A 123 5.79 -23.62 6.97
CA ILE A 123 5.46 -24.55 8.05
C ILE A 123 4.14 -24.17 8.72
N TYR A 124 3.87 -22.89 8.93
CA TYR A 124 2.59 -22.46 9.50
C TYR A 124 1.41 -22.79 8.60
N GLN A 125 1.56 -22.67 7.28
CA GLN A 125 0.57 -23.12 6.31
C GLN A 125 0.34 -24.62 6.39
N GLN A 126 1.40 -25.41 6.54
CA GLN A 126 1.32 -26.86 6.69
C GLN A 126 0.62 -27.28 7.99
N ILE A 127 0.94 -26.62 9.10
CA ILE A 127 0.31 -26.89 10.38
C ILE A 127 -1.20 -26.64 10.29
N LEU A 128 -1.60 -25.54 9.65
CA LEU A 128 -3.00 -25.16 9.46
C LEU A 128 -3.73 -26.03 8.42
N SER A 129 -3.06 -26.49 7.36
CA SER A 129 -3.67 -27.34 6.33
C SER A 129 -3.97 -28.76 6.84
N ASP A 130 -3.27 -29.20 7.88
CA ASP A 130 -3.48 -30.48 8.54
C ASP A 130 -4.50 -30.42 9.70
N VAL A 131 -5.03 -29.24 10.04
CA VAL A 131 -6.18 -29.13 10.96
C VAL A 131 -7.42 -29.64 10.24
N ASP A 132 -8.29 -30.38 10.97
CA ASP A 132 -9.55 -30.89 10.43
C ASP A 132 -10.34 -29.76 9.72
N PRO A 133 -10.73 -29.92 8.45
CA PRO A 133 -11.45 -28.91 7.68
C PRO A 133 -12.73 -28.41 8.36
N ASP A 134 -13.42 -29.29 9.09
CA ASP A 134 -14.66 -28.97 9.80
C ASP A 134 -14.42 -28.02 10.98
N ILE A 135 -13.18 -27.98 11.49
CA ILE A 135 -12.78 -27.24 12.69
C ILE A 135 -11.80 -26.10 12.34
N LEU A 136 -11.15 -26.12 11.17
CA LEU A 136 -10.17 -25.11 10.73
C LEU A 136 -10.72 -23.68 10.74
N SER A 137 -12.00 -23.51 10.39
CA SER A 137 -12.66 -22.21 10.46
C SER A 137 -12.78 -21.69 11.90
N THR A 138 -13.11 -22.59 12.84
CA THR A 138 -13.15 -22.31 14.28
C THR A 138 -11.75 -22.07 14.84
N ALA A 139 -10.76 -22.87 14.45
CA ALA A 139 -9.35 -22.71 14.83
C ALA A 139 -8.81 -21.35 14.39
N THR A 140 -9.09 -20.94 13.15
CA THR A 140 -8.65 -19.65 12.60
C THR A 140 -9.31 -18.48 13.33
N ALA A 141 -10.61 -18.58 13.62
CA ALA A 141 -11.34 -17.56 14.38
C ALA A 141 -10.83 -17.44 15.83
N VAL A 142 -10.58 -18.57 16.49
CA VAL A 142 -9.98 -18.64 17.84
C VAL A 142 -8.60 -17.98 17.83
N LEU A 143 -7.74 -18.33 16.88
CA LEU A 143 -6.40 -17.76 16.75
C LEU A 143 -6.43 -16.25 16.49
N GLN A 144 -7.34 -15.78 15.63
CA GLN A 144 -7.51 -14.34 15.36
C GLN A 144 -7.96 -13.59 16.61
N ILE A 145 -8.90 -14.13 17.39
CA ILE A 145 -9.38 -13.47 18.60
C ILE A 145 -8.30 -13.45 19.69
N ILE A 146 -7.56 -14.54 19.87
CA ILE A 146 -6.39 -14.56 20.76
C ILE A 146 -5.37 -13.48 20.36
N THR A 147 -5.14 -13.28 19.05
CA THR A 147 -4.21 -12.25 18.58
C THR A 147 -4.68 -10.82 18.83
N VAL A 148 -6.00 -10.59 18.88
CA VAL A 148 -6.62 -9.26 19.08
C VAL A 148 -6.77 -8.94 20.57
N GLU A 149 -7.23 -9.89 21.40
CA GLU A 149 -7.54 -9.63 22.81
C GLU A 149 -6.31 -9.57 23.71
N SER A 150 -5.26 -10.33 23.41
CA SER A 150 -4.20 -10.55 24.40
C SER A 150 -2.86 -9.98 23.96
N GLY A 151 -2.39 -10.23 22.73
CA GLY A 151 -0.98 -9.95 22.38
C GLY A 151 0.05 -10.58 23.33
N ILE A 152 -0.39 -11.47 24.21
CA ILE A 152 0.39 -12.11 25.25
C ILE A 152 0.64 -13.54 24.77
N GLN A 153 1.90 -13.98 24.88
CA GLN A 153 2.34 -15.32 24.48
C GLN A 153 1.63 -16.46 25.23
N LYS A 154 0.95 -16.16 26.35
CA LYS A 154 0.32 -17.10 27.28
C LYS A 154 -1.05 -16.61 27.75
N PHE A 155 -2.07 -17.47 27.72
CA PHE A 155 -3.45 -17.13 28.07
C PHE A 155 -4.17 -18.31 28.75
N HIS A 156 -5.25 -18.03 29.47
CA HIS A 156 -6.07 -19.07 30.11
C HIS A 156 -7.14 -19.58 29.14
N ALA A 157 -7.21 -20.89 28.95
CA ALA A 157 -8.15 -21.52 28.01
C ALA A 157 -9.61 -21.18 28.34
N GLN A 158 -9.96 -21.20 29.63
CA GLN A 158 -11.31 -20.89 30.11
C GLN A 158 -11.72 -19.46 29.78
N ASN A 159 -10.84 -18.48 30.02
CA ASN A 159 -11.16 -17.07 29.77
C ASN A 159 -11.40 -16.80 28.29
N VAL A 160 -10.61 -17.41 27.41
CA VAL A 160 -10.79 -17.27 25.95
C VAL A 160 -12.03 -18.04 25.49
N ALA A 161 -12.28 -19.23 26.01
CA ALA A 161 -13.50 -19.98 25.72
C ALA A 161 -14.77 -19.23 26.17
N ASP A 162 -14.73 -18.58 27.34
CA ASP A 162 -15.79 -17.72 27.87
C ASP A 162 -15.97 -16.44 27.02
N SER A 163 -14.87 -15.78 26.62
CA SER A 163 -14.90 -14.65 25.66
C SER A 163 -15.53 -15.03 24.33
N LEU A 164 -15.31 -16.28 23.91
CA LEU A 164 -15.82 -16.86 22.66
C LEU A 164 -17.18 -17.54 22.83
N ASN A 165 -17.76 -17.53 24.04
CA ASN A 165 -18.99 -18.21 24.41
C ASN A 165 -19.07 -19.66 23.89
N MET A 166 -17.95 -20.38 23.95
CA MET A 166 -17.80 -21.76 23.52
C MET A 166 -17.49 -22.67 24.71
N ASP A 167 -17.96 -23.91 24.66
CA ASP A 167 -17.56 -24.90 25.65
C ASP A 167 -16.05 -25.15 25.56
N VAL A 168 -15.38 -25.24 26.71
CA VAL A 168 -13.91 -25.35 26.76
C VAL A 168 -13.43 -26.63 26.09
N SER A 169 -14.24 -27.68 26.04
CA SER A 169 -13.92 -28.90 25.28
C SER A 169 -13.93 -28.66 23.76
N VAL A 170 -14.80 -27.77 23.27
CA VAL A 170 -14.85 -27.34 21.85
C VAL A 170 -13.67 -26.43 21.54
N PHE A 171 -13.29 -25.55 22.46
CA PHE A 171 -12.08 -24.74 22.36
C PHE A 171 -10.81 -25.61 22.26
N TYR A 172 -10.67 -26.64 23.11
CA TYR A 172 -9.55 -27.57 23.02
C TYR A 172 -9.56 -28.39 21.73
N ARG A 173 -10.73 -28.79 21.23
CA ARG A 173 -10.86 -29.42 19.91
C ARG A 173 -10.47 -28.47 18.77
N ALA A 174 -10.77 -27.18 18.90
CA ALA A 174 -10.40 -26.17 17.91
C ALA A 174 -8.89 -25.89 17.86
N LEU A 175 -8.17 -26.21 18.92
CA LEU A 175 -6.71 -26.13 18.97
C LEU A 175 -6.03 -27.47 18.70
N ASP A 176 -6.81 -28.51 18.41
CA ASP A 176 -6.29 -29.83 18.08
C ASP A 176 -5.55 -29.78 16.73
N GLY A 177 -4.38 -30.41 16.69
CA GLY A 177 -3.43 -30.28 15.57
C GLY A 177 -2.54 -29.02 15.60
N LEU A 178 -2.70 -28.07 16.52
CA LEU A 178 -1.79 -26.90 16.62
C LEU A 178 -0.64 -27.09 17.61
N GLN A 179 -0.40 -28.33 18.03
CA GLN A 179 0.56 -28.69 19.08
C GLN A 179 2.02 -28.38 18.71
N ALA A 180 2.33 -28.24 17.41
CA ALA A 180 3.64 -27.81 16.92
C ALA A 180 3.94 -26.31 17.12
N VAL A 181 2.92 -25.49 17.41
CA VAL A 181 3.06 -24.02 17.61
C VAL A 181 2.52 -23.55 18.95
N ILE A 182 1.77 -24.41 19.65
CA ILE A 182 1.09 -24.13 20.91
C ILE A 182 1.37 -25.22 21.93
N ASN A 183 1.81 -24.81 23.11
CA ASN A 183 1.95 -25.65 24.28
C ASN A 183 0.65 -25.64 25.12
N ILE A 184 0.09 -26.82 25.36
CA ILE A 184 -1.09 -27.02 26.21
C ILE A 184 -0.64 -27.80 27.45
N SER A 185 -0.88 -27.24 28.65
CA SER A 185 -0.55 -27.92 29.91
C SER A 185 -1.26 -29.29 29.99
N PRO A 186 -0.55 -30.39 30.32
CA PRO A 186 -1.03 -31.77 30.12
C PRO A 186 -2.16 -32.23 31.06
N VAL A 187 -2.61 -31.38 31.98
CA VAL A 187 -3.72 -31.68 32.89
C VAL A 187 -4.82 -30.65 32.69
N PRO A 188 -5.96 -31.01 32.05
CA PRO A 188 -7.07 -30.10 31.85
C PRO A 188 -7.77 -29.81 33.19
N SER A 189 -7.25 -28.83 33.93
CA SER A 189 -7.96 -28.17 35.03
C SER A 189 -8.52 -26.83 34.55
N SER A 190 -9.49 -26.28 35.27
CA SER A 190 -10.10 -24.97 35.00
C SER A 190 -9.11 -23.78 35.01
N SER A 191 -7.82 -24.02 35.33
CA SER A 191 -6.73 -23.05 35.32
C SER A 191 -5.69 -23.29 34.22
N SER A 192 -5.95 -24.18 33.26
CA SER A 192 -4.98 -24.57 32.23
C SER A 192 -4.60 -23.37 31.34
N THR A 193 -3.30 -23.08 31.28
CA THR A 193 -2.76 -22.01 30.43
C THR A 193 -2.24 -22.60 29.13
N ILE A 194 -2.54 -21.92 28.04
CA ILE A 194 -2.05 -22.21 26.70
C ILE A 194 -1.00 -21.17 26.34
N GLN A 195 0.13 -21.61 25.79
CA GLN A 195 1.26 -20.74 25.46
C GLN A 195 1.76 -21.00 24.06
N PHE A 196 1.91 -19.96 23.23
CA PHE A 196 2.60 -20.09 21.95
C PHE A 196 4.10 -20.29 22.18
N TYR A 197 4.70 -21.22 21.44
CA TYR A 197 6.15 -21.40 21.50
C TYR A 197 6.87 -20.12 21.05
N HIS A 198 6.32 -19.37 20.09
CA HIS A 198 6.90 -18.12 19.59
C HIS A 198 5.87 -17.11 19.07
N THR A 199 6.19 -15.82 19.14
CA THR A 199 5.32 -14.71 18.70
C THR A 199 5.20 -14.60 17.18
N SER A 200 6.14 -15.17 16.41
CA SER A 200 6.08 -15.14 14.94
C SER A 200 4.88 -15.85 14.34
N PHE A 201 4.33 -16.89 15.00
CA PHE A 201 3.09 -17.51 14.55
C PHE A 201 1.89 -16.58 14.78
N LEU A 202 1.86 -15.87 15.92
CA LEU A 202 0.86 -14.84 16.20
C LEU A 202 0.94 -13.70 15.18
N GLU A 203 2.15 -13.27 14.83
CA GLU A 203 2.41 -12.23 13.83
C GLU A 203 1.96 -12.70 12.44
N TYR A 204 2.25 -13.96 12.07
CA TYR A 204 1.74 -14.58 10.85
C TYR A 204 0.20 -14.58 10.77
N ILE A 205 -0.49 -14.90 11.87
CA ILE A 205 -1.96 -14.84 11.92
C ILE A 205 -2.47 -13.38 11.87
N ARG A 206 -1.79 -12.43 12.54
CA ARG A 206 -2.15 -10.99 12.56
C ARG A 206 -2.01 -10.29 11.22
N HIS A 207 -0.99 -10.63 10.44
CA HIS A 207 -0.79 -10.08 9.11
C HIS A 207 -1.77 -10.63 8.06
N GLY A 208 -2.66 -11.54 8.49
CA GLY A 208 -3.67 -12.16 7.66
C GLY A 208 -3.05 -13.22 6.77
N VAL A 209 -3.80 -14.32 6.61
CA VAL A 209 -3.68 -15.13 5.40
C VAL A 209 -3.93 -14.18 4.23
N ASP A 210 -2.85 -13.78 3.57
CA ASP A 210 -2.85 -12.91 2.41
C ASP A 210 -3.98 -13.32 1.41
N PRO A 211 -4.91 -12.43 1.05
CA PRO A 211 -5.98 -12.73 0.11
C PRO A 211 -5.51 -12.96 -1.33
N SER A 212 -4.22 -12.79 -1.64
CA SER A 212 -3.60 -13.27 -2.89
C SER A 212 -3.12 -14.73 -2.78
N ARG A 213 -3.01 -15.26 -1.56
CA ARG A 213 -2.74 -16.67 -1.22
C ARG A 213 -4.01 -17.49 -0.95
N HIS A 214 -5.20 -16.90 -1.15
CA HIS A 214 -6.47 -17.65 -1.17
C HIS A 214 -6.47 -18.81 -2.17
N LYS A 215 -5.56 -18.82 -3.15
CA LYS A 215 -5.32 -19.97 -4.02
C LYS A 215 -4.84 -21.22 -3.27
N SER A 216 -4.21 -21.08 -2.10
CA SER A 216 -3.71 -22.21 -1.30
C SER A 216 -4.81 -22.87 -0.47
N LEU A 217 -5.80 -22.11 0.03
CA LEU A 217 -7.00 -22.67 0.67
C LEU A 217 -8.02 -23.18 -0.35
N SER A 218 -8.08 -22.61 -1.55
CA SER A 218 -8.88 -23.18 -2.65
C SER A 218 -8.28 -24.49 -3.15
N HIS A 219 -6.95 -24.66 -3.16
CA HIS A 219 -6.31 -25.93 -3.50
C HIS A 219 -6.55 -27.00 -2.42
N ILE A 220 -6.57 -26.63 -1.14
CA ILE A 220 -6.96 -27.52 -0.04
C ILE A 220 -8.46 -27.88 -0.14
N ARG A 221 -9.32 -26.94 -0.52
CA ARG A 221 -10.74 -27.20 -0.84
C ARG A 221 -10.93 -28.09 -2.08
N GLU A 222 -10.08 -27.98 -3.10
CA GLU A 222 -10.12 -28.83 -4.30
C GLU A 222 -9.61 -30.25 -4.04
N ILE A 223 -8.58 -30.43 -3.20
CA ILE A 223 -8.08 -31.74 -2.78
C ILE A 223 -9.11 -32.45 -1.87
N SER A 224 -9.88 -31.71 -1.08
CA SER A 224 -10.95 -32.23 -0.22
C SER A 224 -12.32 -32.37 -0.91
N ALA A 225 -12.57 -31.63 -2.00
CA ALA A 225 -13.76 -31.78 -2.84
C ALA A 225 -13.84 -33.16 -3.54
N GLY A 226 -12.75 -33.92 -3.56
CA GLY A 226 -12.76 -35.33 -4.00
C GLY A 226 -13.40 -36.31 -3.01
N ARG A 227 -13.91 -35.86 -1.85
CA ARG A 227 -14.46 -36.74 -0.79
C ARG A 227 -15.80 -36.32 -0.19
N ILE A 228 -16.55 -35.43 -0.83
CA ILE A 228 -17.89 -35.06 -0.35
C ILE A 228 -18.93 -35.78 -1.20
N THR A 229 -19.64 -36.73 -0.57
CA THR A 229 -20.98 -37.13 -0.98
C THR A 229 -21.92 -35.94 -0.77
N ASP A 230 -22.70 -35.62 -1.79
CA ASP A 230 -23.73 -34.58 -1.81
C ASP A 230 -24.53 -34.55 -0.50
N ASP A 231 -24.31 -33.50 0.32
CA ASP A 231 -25.31 -32.84 1.20
C ASP A 231 -24.59 -31.94 2.23
N ALA A 232 -24.38 -30.65 1.90
CA ALA A 232 -24.46 -29.52 2.85
C ALA A 232 -24.06 -28.16 2.22
N PRO A 233 -24.97 -27.18 2.15
CA PRO A 233 -24.65 -25.76 2.22
C PRO A 233 -24.94 -25.18 3.63
N ASP A 234 -24.44 -23.97 3.91
CA ASP A 234 -24.90 -23.03 4.97
C ASP A 234 -24.28 -22.94 6.40
N LEU A 235 -23.15 -23.59 6.73
CA LEU A 235 -22.60 -23.45 8.10
C LEU A 235 -21.98 -22.07 8.40
N GLY A 236 -21.35 -21.40 7.41
CA GLY A 236 -20.61 -20.15 7.62
C GLY A 236 -21.49 -18.92 7.94
N GLN A 237 -22.63 -18.77 7.25
CA GLN A 237 -23.58 -17.69 7.54
C GLN A 237 -24.40 -18.00 8.80
N SER A 238 -24.72 -19.28 9.05
CA SER A 238 -25.41 -19.72 10.27
C SER A 238 -24.60 -19.41 11.53
N ILE A 239 -23.27 -19.58 11.52
CA ILE A 239 -22.40 -19.28 12.66
C ILE A 239 -22.35 -17.77 12.95
N ILE A 240 -22.24 -16.92 11.91
CA ILE A 240 -22.28 -15.45 12.07
C ILE A 240 -23.65 -15.01 12.64
N GLN A 241 -24.74 -15.65 12.20
CA GLN A 241 -26.10 -15.37 12.67
C GLN A 241 -26.33 -15.88 14.10
N SER A 242 -25.72 -17.01 14.48
CA SER A 242 -25.79 -17.55 15.85
C SER A 242 -24.92 -16.75 16.82
N ALA A 243 -23.73 -16.30 16.40
CA ALA A 243 -22.86 -15.43 17.20
C ALA A 243 -23.48 -14.03 17.41
N ALA A 244 -24.19 -13.51 16.41
CA ALA A 244 -24.99 -12.28 16.52
C ALA A 244 -26.17 -12.42 17.51
N SER A 245 -26.62 -13.64 17.83
CA SER A 245 -27.75 -13.86 18.74
C SER A 245 -27.38 -13.91 20.23
N SER A 246 -26.09 -14.05 20.58
CA SER A 246 -25.59 -14.12 21.96
C SER A 246 -24.87 -12.85 22.46
N LEU A 247 -24.56 -11.91 21.56
CA LEU A 247 -24.00 -10.60 21.89
C LEU A 247 -25.11 -9.63 22.33
N PRO A 248 -24.81 -8.61 23.16
CA PRO A 248 -25.67 -7.43 23.28
C PRO A 248 -26.06 -6.94 21.87
N LYS A 249 -27.35 -6.67 21.61
CA LYS A 249 -27.87 -6.38 20.25
C LYS A 249 -27.07 -5.29 19.52
N ASP A 250 -26.50 -4.35 20.27
CA ASP A 250 -25.65 -3.28 19.79
C ASP A 250 -24.28 -3.75 19.27
N GLN A 251 -23.69 -4.81 19.83
CA GLN A 251 -22.44 -5.41 19.36
C GLN A 251 -22.66 -6.38 18.20
N ALA A 252 -23.76 -7.15 18.24
CA ALA A 252 -24.14 -8.08 17.19
C ALA A 252 -24.29 -7.42 15.81
N GLY A 253 -24.96 -6.26 15.75
CA GLY A 253 -25.14 -5.51 14.51
C GLY A 253 -23.82 -5.01 13.92
N LEU A 254 -22.87 -4.57 14.76
CA LEU A 254 -21.58 -4.07 14.29
C LEU A 254 -20.65 -5.17 13.74
N ALA A 255 -20.81 -6.42 14.18
CA ALA A 255 -20.04 -7.55 13.66
C ALA A 255 -20.20 -7.72 12.14
N ILE A 256 -21.33 -7.27 11.59
CA ILE A 256 -21.62 -7.28 10.13
C ILE A 256 -20.68 -6.33 9.37
N LEU A 257 -20.26 -5.21 9.99
CA LEU A 257 -19.39 -4.23 9.35
C LEU A 257 -17.90 -4.59 9.42
N LEU A 258 -17.48 -5.39 10.41
CA LEU A 258 -16.08 -5.76 10.65
C LEU A 258 -15.37 -6.37 9.44
N PRO A 259 -15.91 -7.38 8.72
CA PRO A 259 -15.23 -7.98 7.57
C PRO A 259 -15.13 -7.03 6.36
N ILE A 260 -15.91 -5.95 6.35
CA ILE A 260 -16.01 -5.00 5.24
C ILE A 260 -15.15 -3.76 5.50
N ALA A 261 -14.95 -3.42 6.77
CA ALA A 261 -14.23 -2.22 7.20
C ALA A 261 -12.79 -2.19 6.67
N MET A 262 -12.39 -1.03 6.14
CA MET A 262 -11.05 -0.76 5.64
C MET A 262 -10.09 -0.44 6.80
N VAL A 263 -9.86 -1.39 7.71
CA VAL A 263 -9.04 -1.17 8.93
C VAL A 263 -7.63 -0.67 8.57
N GLN A 264 -7.08 -1.12 7.45
CA GLN A 264 -5.75 -0.70 6.98
C GLN A 264 -5.71 0.76 6.50
N ALA A 265 -6.86 1.38 6.21
CA ALA A 265 -7.00 2.75 5.74
C ALA A 265 -7.20 3.76 6.89
N ASP A 266 -7.24 3.34 8.15
CA ASP A 266 -7.42 4.26 9.27
C ASP A 266 -6.19 5.16 9.51
N PHE A 267 -6.38 6.28 10.20
CA PHE A 267 -5.31 7.26 10.43
C PHE A 267 -4.16 6.68 11.27
N ASP A 268 -4.45 5.73 12.15
CA ASP A 268 -3.56 5.07 13.11
C ASP A 268 -3.22 3.61 12.73
N SER A 269 -3.59 3.19 11.52
CA SER A 269 -3.28 1.86 11.00
C SER A 269 -1.76 1.59 10.93
N PRO A 270 -1.27 0.42 11.38
CA PRO A 270 0.14 0.03 11.27
C PRO A 270 0.60 -0.10 9.82
N SER A 271 -0.31 -0.41 8.89
CA SER A 271 -0.02 -0.46 7.45
C SER A 271 0.42 0.88 6.87
N ARG A 272 0.22 1.97 7.62
CA ARG A 272 0.60 3.33 7.24
C ARG A 272 1.86 3.80 7.96
N TYR A 273 2.59 2.95 8.68
CA TYR A 273 3.81 3.35 9.38
C TYR A 273 5.03 3.46 8.44
N PRO A 274 5.87 4.50 8.58
CA PRO A 274 5.60 5.74 9.30
C PRO A 274 4.55 6.58 8.54
N PRO A 275 3.55 7.17 9.24
CA PRO A 275 2.50 7.92 8.55
C PRO A 275 3.07 9.20 7.96
N PRO A 276 2.62 9.63 6.77
CA PRO A 276 3.06 10.88 6.18
C PRO A 276 2.57 12.01 7.08
N ARG A 277 3.45 12.79 7.69
CA ARG A 277 3.08 13.93 8.55
C ARG A 277 3.62 15.22 7.97
N CYS A 278 2.91 16.32 8.19
CA CYS A 278 3.48 17.64 7.96
C CYS A 278 4.71 17.83 8.85
N HIS A 279 5.80 18.27 8.24
CA HIS A 279 6.98 18.71 9.00
C HIS A 279 6.62 19.88 9.89
N ARG A 280 7.24 19.98 11.07
CA ARG A 280 6.93 21.05 12.02
C ARG A 280 7.23 22.40 11.37
N GLY A 281 6.30 23.34 11.49
CA GLY A 281 6.46 24.68 10.89
C GLY A 281 6.10 24.76 9.41
N THR A 282 5.66 23.67 8.78
CA THR A 282 5.17 23.69 7.39
C THR A 282 3.65 23.78 7.27
N ARG A 283 3.17 24.20 6.10
CA ARG A 283 1.74 24.34 5.76
C ARG A 283 0.97 25.16 6.79
N THR A 284 1.63 26.14 7.38
CA THR A 284 1.10 26.89 8.52
C THR A 284 -0.12 27.72 8.13
N LEU A 285 -0.15 28.31 6.94
CA LEU A 285 -1.28 29.07 6.44
C LEU A 285 -2.49 28.16 6.21
N LEU A 286 -2.30 27.03 5.53
CA LEU A 286 -3.38 26.06 5.31
C LEU A 286 -3.94 25.52 6.64
N ARG A 287 -3.08 25.19 7.60
CA ARG A 287 -3.48 24.74 8.94
C ARG A 287 -4.27 25.81 9.67
N GLN A 288 -3.83 27.06 9.63
CA GLN A 288 -4.52 28.18 10.26
C GLN A 288 -5.89 28.42 9.62
N LYS A 289 -5.98 28.47 8.29
CA LYS A 289 -7.25 28.61 7.55
C LYS A 289 -8.23 27.49 7.92
N THR A 290 -7.74 26.26 8.00
CA THR A 290 -8.54 25.08 8.36
C THR A 290 -9.02 25.16 9.81
N SER A 291 -8.15 25.57 10.73
CA SER A 291 -8.53 25.77 12.13
C SER A 291 -9.61 26.84 12.29
N ILE A 292 -9.45 27.99 11.61
CA ILE A 292 -10.44 29.08 11.65
C ILE A 292 -11.78 28.57 11.10
N TRP A 293 -11.75 27.89 9.96
CA TRP A 293 -12.93 27.31 9.31
C TRP A 293 -13.69 26.34 10.21
N LEU A 294 -12.98 25.43 10.89
CA LEU A 294 -13.60 24.45 11.79
C LEU A 294 -14.28 25.10 13.00
N THR A 295 -13.76 26.23 13.46
CA THR A 295 -14.30 26.97 14.61
C THR A 295 -15.34 28.02 14.22
N ASP A 296 -15.56 28.26 12.93
CA ASP A 296 -16.55 29.21 12.43
C ASP A 296 -17.95 28.58 12.44
N ALA A 297 -18.69 28.86 13.52
CA ALA A 297 -20.06 28.38 13.71
C ALA A 297 -21.04 28.88 12.64
N ASP A 298 -20.75 30.02 12.01
CA ASP A 298 -21.60 30.66 10.99
C ASP A 298 -21.23 30.27 9.56
N SER A 299 -20.10 29.58 9.38
CA SER A 299 -19.68 29.05 8.08
C SER A 299 -20.82 28.24 7.47
N ARG A 300 -21.05 28.39 6.17
CA ARG A 300 -21.95 27.51 5.39
C ARG A 300 -21.21 26.37 4.71
N GLU A 301 -19.89 26.51 4.59
CA GLU A 301 -19.03 25.55 3.96
C GLU A 301 -18.81 24.39 4.94
N ARG A 302 -19.30 23.20 4.60
CA ARG A 302 -19.15 21.98 5.40
C ARG A 302 -18.11 21.02 4.82
N ILE A 303 -17.57 21.36 3.66
CA ILE A 303 -16.56 20.59 2.96
C ILE A 303 -15.34 21.48 2.76
N LEU A 304 -14.17 20.98 3.13
CA LEU A 304 -12.88 21.51 2.72
C LEU A 304 -12.30 20.52 1.71
N TRP A 305 -12.10 20.97 0.48
CA TRP A 305 -11.50 20.17 -0.56
C TRP A 305 -10.09 20.66 -0.87
N ILE A 306 -9.10 19.77 -0.76
CA ILE A 306 -7.70 20.08 -1.02
C ILE A 306 -7.26 19.35 -2.28
N THR A 307 -6.91 20.11 -3.31
CA THR A 307 -6.38 19.54 -4.57
C THR A 307 -4.95 19.95 -4.80
N GLY A 308 -4.20 19.18 -5.58
CA GLY A 308 -2.86 19.57 -6.02
C GLY A 308 -2.11 18.42 -6.67
N PRO A 309 -0.94 18.68 -7.27
CA PRO A 309 -0.10 17.67 -7.90
C PRO A 309 0.28 16.52 -6.95
N ALA A 310 0.73 15.39 -7.49
CA ALA A 310 1.19 14.29 -6.65
C ALA A 310 2.48 14.71 -5.90
N GLY A 311 2.64 14.27 -4.66
CA GLY A 311 3.84 14.54 -3.85
C GLY A 311 3.97 15.94 -3.23
N VAL A 312 2.96 16.82 -3.34
CA VAL A 312 2.97 18.15 -2.69
C VAL A 312 2.59 18.15 -1.20
N GLY A 313 2.38 16.97 -0.59
CA GLY A 313 2.09 16.85 0.85
C GLY A 313 0.62 16.90 1.26
N LYS A 314 -0.33 16.64 0.35
CA LYS A 314 -1.77 16.57 0.69
C LYS A 314 -2.09 15.54 1.79
N SER A 315 -1.62 14.30 1.61
CA SER A 315 -1.79 13.22 2.60
C SER A 315 -1.09 13.51 3.91
N ALA A 316 0.05 14.21 3.87
CA ALA A 316 0.76 14.65 5.06
C ALA A 316 -0.05 15.65 5.89
N PHE A 317 -0.72 16.59 5.20
CA PHE A 317 -1.65 17.52 5.83
C PHE A 317 -2.88 16.80 6.40
N ALA A 318 -3.53 15.94 5.61
CA ALA A 318 -4.70 15.18 6.05
C ALA A 318 -4.40 14.32 7.28
N GLN A 319 -3.24 13.66 7.31
CA GLN A 319 -2.78 12.90 8.47
C GLN A 319 -2.60 13.77 9.71
N SER A 320 -1.82 14.85 9.60
CA SER A 320 -1.57 15.74 10.75
C SER A 320 -2.85 16.40 11.26
N LEU A 321 -3.81 16.66 10.37
CA LEU A 321 -5.13 17.16 10.75
C LEU A 321 -5.93 16.08 11.49
N ALA A 322 -5.98 14.85 10.96
CA ALA A 322 -6.67 13.74 11.61
C ALA A 322 -6.09 13.45 13.00
N GLU A 323 -4.77 13.39 13.15
CA GLU A 323 -4.10 13.20 14.44
C GLU A 323 -4.44 14.32 15.44
N ASN A 324 -4.44 15.59 15.00
CA ASN A 324 -4.84 16.71 15.85
C ASN A 324 -6.31 16.66 16.27
N CYS A 325 -7.20 16.34 15.33
CA CYS A 325 -8.63 16.19 15.60
C CYS A 325 -8.89 14.99 16.52
N HIS A 326 -8.12 13.91 16.42
CA HIS A 326 -8.20 12.80 17.35
C HIS A 326 -7.78 13.23 18.77
N GLN A 327 -6.64 13.91 18.91
CA GLN A 327 -6.16 14.45 20.20
C GLN A 327 -7.15 15.43 20.86
N THR A 328 -7.94 16.14 20.05
CA THR A 328 -8.96 17.09 20.54
C THR A 328 -10.37 16.49 20.61
N ALA A 329 -10.52 15.16 20.45
CA ALA A 329 -11.79 14.43 20.46
C ALA A 329 -12.83 14.92 19.42
N ARG A 330 -12.34 15.44 18.29
CA ARG A 330 -13.14 15.94 17.16
C ARG A 330 -13.07 15.08 15.90
N LEU A 331 -12.22 14.04 15.86
CA LEU A 331 -12.15 13.13 14.71
C LEU A 331 -13.26 12.08 14.79
N GLY A 332 -14.27 12.21 13.93
CA GLY A 332 -15.32 11.22 13.75
C GLY A 332 -14.81 9.99 13.03
N ALA A 333 -14.36 10.15 11.80
CA ALA A 333 -13.90 9.05 10.95
C ALA A 333 -12.78 9.50 10.01
N SER A 334 -11.98 8.54 9.56
CA SER A 334 -10.86 8.77 8.65
C SER A 334 -10.64 7.58 7.73
N ILE A 335 -10.55 7.85 6.43
CA ILE A 335 -10.18 6.86 5.42
C ILE A 335 -9.08 7.44 4.54
N PHE A 336 -7.92 6.79 4.55
CA PHE A 336 -6.78 7.10 3.71
C PHE A 336 -6.69 6.07 2.59
N PHE A 337 -7.20 6.43 1.41
CA PHE A 337 -7.19 5.56 0.26
C PHE A 337 -5.76 5.31 -0.21
N SER A 338 -5.45 4.06 -0.53
CA SER A 338 -4.17 3.70 -1.11
C SER A 338 -4.36 2.65 -2.21
N ALA A 339 -3.83 2.95 -3.38
CA ALA A 339 -3.83 1.99 -4.49
C ALA A 339 -2.94 0.76 -4.20
N SER A 340 -1.94 0.88 -3.30
CA SER A 340 -1.05 -0.23 -2.95
C SER A 340 -1.67 -1.25 -2.01
N ILE A 341 -2.83 -0.96 -1.42
CA ILE A 341 -3.48 -1.82 -0.43
C ILE A 341 -4.73 -2.44 -1.06
N LYS A 342 -4.77 -3.78 -1.12
CA LYS A 342 -5.91 -4.53 -1.69
C LYS A 342 -7.17 -4.27 -0.85
N GLY A 343 -8.30 -4.04 -1.52
CA GLY A 343 -9.57 -3.70 -0.86
C GLY A 343 -9.72 -2.21 -0.50
N ASN A 344 -8.63 -1.46 -0.37
CA ASN A 344 -8.70 -0.01 -0.11
C ASN A 344 -9.16 0.84 -1.31
N GLN A 345 -9.45 0.19 -2.44
CA GLN A 345 -9.96 0.84 -3.65
C GLN A 345 -11.47 0.60 -3.84
N GLU A 346 -12.13 -0.16 -2.97
CA GLU A 346 -13.53 -0.53 -3.16
C GLU A 346 -14.47 0.52 -2.56
N ALA A 347 -15.10 1.33 -3.41
CA ALA A 347 -16.00 2.40 -2.96
C ALA A 347 -17.16 1.89 -2.08
N GLN A 348 -17.63 0.66 -2.29
CA GLN A 348 -18.70 0.04 -1.48
C GLN A 348 -18.32 -0.15 -0.01
N ARG A 349 -17.03 -0.14 0.32
CA ARG A 349 -16.55 -0.28 1.71
C ARG A 349 -16.50 1.04 2.46
N VAL A 350 -16.57 2.18 1.76
CA VAL A 350 -16.40 3.51 2.36
C VAL A 350 -17.45 3.76 3.45
N ILE A 351 -18.72 3.59 3.12
CA ILE A 351 -19.82 3.91 4.05
C ILE A 351 -19.86 2.94 5.23
N PRO A 352 -19.76 1.60 5.04
CA PRO A 352 -19.59 0.64 6.12
C PRO A 352 -18.41 0.99 7.05
N THR A 353 -17.27 1.40 6.48
CA THR A 353 -16.08 1.80 7.25
C THR A 353 -16.35 3.05 8.08
N LEU A 354 -16.93 4.10 7.48
CA LEU A 354 -17.30 5.32 8.20
C LEU A 354 -18.27 5.01 9.35
N ALA A 355 -19.30 4.20 9.09
CA ALA A 355 -20.28 3.81 10.09
C ALA A 355 -19.65 2.99 11.22
N GLY A 356 -18.76 2.04 10.90
CA GLY A 356 -18.01 1.27 11.89
C GLY A 356 -17.15 2.14 12.78
N GLN A 357 -16.39 3.08 12.20
CA GLN A 357 -15.54 4.02 12.96
C GLN A 357 -16.35 4.96 13.85
N LEU A 358 -17.47 5.48 13.36
CA LEU A 358 -18.37 6.32 14.17
C LEU A 358 -18.98 5.52 15.32
N ALA A 359 -19.44 4.29 15.07
CA ALA A 359 -20.05 3.44 16.10
C ALA A 359 -19.05 2.94 17.15
N ALA A 360 -17.78 2.76 16.77
CA ALA A 360 -16.71 2.44 17.71
C ALA A 360 -16.45 3.58 18.70
N LYS A 361 -16.67 4.83 18.30
CA LYS A 361 -16.40 6.03 19.11
C LYS A 361 -17.62 6.57 19.85
N PHE A 362 -18.82 6.43 19.29
CA PHE A 362 -20.03 7.07 19.79
C PHE A 362 -21.13 6.04 20.06
N SER A 363 -21.39 5.78 21.34
CA SER A 363 -22.40 4.81 21.80
C SER A 363 -23.82 5.11 21.31
N GLU A 364 -24.16 6.39 21.22
CA GLU A 364 -25.47 6.87 20.80
C GLU A 364 -25.70 6.58 19.32
N TYR A 365 -24.68 6.77 18.49
CA TYR A 365 -24.71 6.40 17.08
C TYR A 365 -24.76 4.89 16.88
N LYS A 366 -23.94 4.14 17.63
CA LYS A 366 -23.98 2.67 17.65
C LYS A 366 -25.38 2.14 17.96
N SER A 367 -26.06 2.73 18.95
CA SER A 367 -27.41 2.31 19.37
C SER A 367 -28.47 2.50 18.27
N LEU A 368 -28.25 3.40 17.32
CA LEU A 368 -29.15 3.66 16.20
C LEU A 368 -28.89 2.73 15.01
N ILE A 369 -27.62 2.45 14.70
CA ILE A 369 -27.29 1.67 13.49
C ILE A 369 -27.31 0.17 13.73
N ALA A 370 -27.04 -0.31 14.95
CA ALA A 370 -26.98 -1.75 15.22
C ALA A 370 -28.31 -2.48 14.98
N PRO A 371 -29.49 -1.95 15.37
CA PRO A 371 -30.76 -2.55 14.98
C PRO A 371 -30.97 -2.59 13.47
N ALA A 372 -30.63 -1.50 12.76
CA ALA A 372 -30.76 -1.42 11.30
C ALA A 372 -29.89 -2.47 10.59
N LEU A 373 -28.68 -2.73 11.13
CA LEU A 373 -27.78 -3.77 10.62
C LEU A 373 -28.31 -5.18 10.87
N LEU A 374 -28.98 -5.42 12.01
CA LEU A 374 -29.59 -6.71 12.30
C LEU A 374 -30.85 -6.97 11.48
N GLU A 375 -31.64 -5.93 11.20
CA GLU A 375 -32.82 -6.02 10.34
C GLU A 375 -32.44 -6.27 8.87
N ASP A 376 -31.32 -5.71 8.41
CA ASP A 376 -30.85 -5.82 7.04
C ASP A 376 -29.33 -6.09 6.96
N PRO A 377 -28.87 -7.34 7.21
CA PRO A 377 -27.44 -7.67 7.22
C PRO A 377 -26.74 -7.44 5.88
N GLY A 378 -27.50 -7.47 4.78
CA GLY A 378 -26.99 -7.20 3.43
C GLY A 378 -26.83 -5.71 3.10
N ILE A 379 -27.11 -4.79 4.03
CA ILE A 379 -27.06 -3.34 3.78
C ILE A 379 -25.72 -2.89 3.19
N ALA A 380 -24.61 -3.51 3.62
CA ALA A 380 -23.26 -3.16 3.18
C ALA A 380 -22.92 -3.62 1.75
N GLU A 381 -23.80 -4.40 1.11
CA GLU A 381 -23.70 -4.80 -0.30
C GLU A 381 -24.68 -4.02 -1.20
N LYS A 382 -25.58 -3.21 -0.62
CA LYS A 382 -26.55 -2.39 -1.37
C LYS A 382 -25.88 -1.20 -2.05
N ASP A 383 -26.63 -0.50 -2.89
CA ASP A 383 -26.15 0.72 -3.54
C ASP A 383 -25.65 1.77 -2.51
N LEU A 384 -24.62 2.52 -2.90
CA LEU A 384 -24.01 3.57 -2.07
C LEU A 384 -25.03 4.56 -1.51
N SER A 385 -26.06 4.91 -2.28
CA SER A 385 -27.11 5.82 -1.84
C SER A 385 -27.95 5.25 -0.68
N ILE A 386 -28.28 3.96 -0.73
CA ILE A 386 -29.03 3.26 0.32
C ILE A 386 -28.15 3.12 1.56
N GLN A 387 -26.90 2.70 1.39
CA GLN A 387 -25.92 2.64 2.49
C GLN A 387 -25.79 4.00 3.17
N PHE A 388 -25.58 5.07 2.39
CA PHE A 388 -25.34 6.42 2.92
C PHE A 388 -26.58 6.92 3.66
N GLN A 389 -27.77 6.70 3.10
CA GLN A 389 -29.01 7.11 3.73
C GLN A 389 -29.23 6.41 5.08
N THR A 390 -29.11 5.08 5.11
CA THR A 390 -29.41 4.26 6.29
C THR A 390 -28.33 4.37 7.37
N LEU A 391 -27.05 4.36 6.97
CA LEU A 391 -25.93 4.31 7.90
C LEU A 391 -25.38 5.70 8.24
N VAL A 392 -25.54 6.73 7.41
CA VAL A 392 -24.99 8.07 7.70
C VAL A 392 -26.09 9.09 7.93
N VAL A 393 -27.00 9.30 6.98
CA VAL A 393 -27.97 10.41 7.03
C VAL A 393 -28.96 10.25 8.18
N GLN A 394 -29.70 9.14 8.21
CA GLN A 394 -30.74 8.88 9.21
C GLN A 394 -30.22 8.93 10.66
N PRO A 395 -29.17 8.19 11.04
CA PRO A 395 -28.69 8.18 12.42
C PRO A 395 -28.13 9.54 12.85
N LEU A 396 -27.37 10.22 11.98
CA LEU A 396 -26.83 11.55 12.31
C LEU A 396 -27.94 12.61 12.40
N GLU A 397 -28.96 12.56 11.54
CA GLU A 397 -30.14 13.43 11.66
C GLU A 397 -30.88 13.26 12.99
N MET A 398 -31.03 12.02 13.48
CA MET A 398 -31.67 11.75 14.77
C MET A 398 -30.86 12.30 15.94
N LEU A 399 -29.55 12.09 15.96
CA LEU A 399 -28.67 12.57 17.04
C LEU A 399 -28.54 14.08 17.05
N GLN A 400 -28.65 14.70 15.89
CA GLN A 400 -28.45 16.14 15.75
C GLN A 400 -29.64 16.96 16.27
N LYS A 401 -30.85 16.39 16.29
CA LYS A 401 -32.02 17.04 16.93
C LYS A 401 -31.76 17.37 18.40
N ASP A 402 -31.00 16.52 19.08
CA ASP A 402 -30.67 16.65 20.50
C ASP A 402 -29.22 17.11 20.74
N GLN A 403 -28.47 17.43 19.67
CA GLN A 403 -27.05 17.81 19.69
C GLN A 403 -26.15 16.85 20.50
N ARG A 404 -26.45 15.54 20.46
CA ARG A 404 -25.78 14.55 21.32
C ARG A 404 -24.36 14.24 20.90
N LEU A 405 -24.05 14.36 19.61
CA LEU A 405 -22.77 13.89 19.05
C LEU A 405 -21.86 15.05 18.61
N TYR A 406 -22.42 16.07 17.95
CA TYR A 406 -21.68 17.26 17.53
C TYR A 406 -22.57 18.50 17.50
N SER A 407 -21.93 19.65 17.48
CA SER A 407 -22.60 20.95 17.37
C SER A 407 -21.67 21.95 16.69
N ALA A 408 -22.16 23.16 16.44
CA ALA A 408 -21.32 24.24 15.94
C ALA A 408 -20.20 24.62 16.93
N GLN A 409 -20.38 24.37 18.23
CA GLN A 409 -19.38 24.64 19.28
C GLN A 409 -18.45 23.44 19.52
N ASN A 410 -18.91 22.23 19.19
CA ASN A 410 -18.11 21.01 19.25
C ASN A 410 -18.17 20.27 17.91
N PRO A 411 -17.41 20.74 16.91
CA PRO A 411 -17.49 20.21 15.56
C PRO A 411 -16.83 18.83 15.45
N LEU A 412 -17.42 17.96 14.64
CA LEU A 412 -16.88 16.65 14.29
C LEU A 412 -16.35 16.66 12.86
N MET A 413 -15.21 16.00 12.64
CA MET A 413 -14.54 15.93 11.35
C MET A 413 -14.54 14.51 10.79
N ILE A 414 -14.76 14.41 9.47
CA ILE A 414 -14.53 13.21 8.67
C ILE A 414 -13.45 13.51 7.62
N VAL A 415 -12.41 12.68 7.53
CA VAL A 415 -11.29 12.84 6.60
C VAL A 415 -11.32 11.75 5.54
N LEU A 416 -11.30 12.13 4.26
CA LEU A 416 -11.16 11.24 3.11
C LEU A 416 -9.93 11.67 2.31
N ASP A 417 -8.82 10.95 2.46
CA ASP A 417 -7.56 11.28 1.79
C ASP A 417 -7.34 10.43 0.54
N GLY A 418 -7.02 11.06 -0.59
CA GLY A 418 -6.66 10.38 -1.83
C GLY A 418 -7.88 9.83 -2.61
N LEU A 419 -8.96 10.61 -2.72
CA LEU A 419 -10.22 10.17 -3.33
C LEU A 419 -10.06 9.55 -4.73
N GLU A 420 -9.04 9.94 -5.50
CA GLU A 420 -8.76 9.34 -6.81
C GLU A 420 -8.58 7.81 -6.78
N ALA A 421 -8.14 7.25 -5.65
CA ALA A 421 -7.92 5.82 -5.46
C ALA A 421 -9.19 5.09 -4.98
N CYS A 422 -10.29 5.81 -4.75
CA CYS A 422 -11.56 5.24 -4.33
C CYS A 422 -12.40 4.80 -5.54
N GLY A 423 -12.19 3.57 -6.00
CA GLY A 423 -13.04 2.92 -6.99
C GLY A 423 -13.09 3.62 -8.34
N SER A 424 -14.21 3.45 -9.05
CA SER A 424 -14.40 4.03 -10.37
C SER A 424 -14.75 5.52 -10.32
N LYS A 425 -14.53 6.22 -11.44
CA LYS A 425 -14.97 7.62 -11.64
C LYS A 425 -16.45 7.84 -11.30
N ALA A 426 -17.31 6.88 -11.66
CA ALA A 426 -18.73 6.94 -11.35
C ALA A 426 -19.00 6.83 -9.85
N ALA A 427 -18.30 5.94 -9.14
CA ALA A 427 -18.44 5.78 -7.69
C ALA A 427 -17.95 7.03 -6.93
N GLN A 428 -16.86 7.66 -7.38
CA GLN A 428 -16.36 8.92 -6.82
C GLN A 428 -17.37 10.06 -7.00
N ILE A 429 -17.98 10.16 -8.19
CA ILE A 429 -19.05 11.14 -8.47
C ILE A 429 -20.24 10.89 -7.54
N GLU A 430 -20.66 9.64 -7.37
CA GLU A 430 -21.82 9.30 -6.54
C GLU A 430 -21.57 9.57 -5.06
N LEU A 431 -20.43 9.12 -4.51
CA LEU A 431 -20.06 9.37 -3.12
C LEU A 431 -20.03 10.87 -2.81
N THR A 432 -19.43 11.66 -3.70
CA THR A 432 -19.32 13.12 -3.51
C THR A 432 -20.65 13.84 -3.70
N ARG A 433 -21.53 13.35 -4.59
CA ARG A 433 -22.92 13.80 -4.68
C ARG A 433 -23.63 13.60 -3.36
N LEU A 434 -23.57 12.41 -2.77
CA LEU A 434 -24.20 12.07 -1.49
C LEU A 434 -23.67 12.95 -0.34
N ILE A 435 -22.36 13.16 -0.24
CA ILE A 435 -21.75 14.06 0.75
C ILE A 435 -22.24 15.51 0.53
N SER A 436 -22.31 15.98 -0.71
CA SER A 436 -22.77 17.34 -1.03
C SER A 436 -24.25 17.55 -0.73
N GLU A 437 -25.07 16.52 -0.92
CA GLU A 437 -26.48 16.55 -0.58
C GLU A 437 -26.64 16.62 0.92
N PHE A 438 -25.95 15.75 1.67
CA PHE A 438 -25.93 15.82 3.13
C PHE A 438 -25.46 17.18 3.64
N ALA A 439 -24.41 17.77 3.07
CA ALA A 439 -23.91 19.10 3.44
C ALA A 439 -24.97 20.22 3.31
N LYS A 440 -25.99 20.04 2.46
CA LYS A 440 -27.13 20.97 2.33
C LYS A 440 -28.17 20.82 3.44
N HIS A 441 -28.20 19.68 4.14
CA HIS A 441 -29.12 19.46 5.26
C HIS A 441 -28.73 20.36 6.44
N LYS A 442 -29.35 21.54 6.50
CA LYS A 442 -29.03 22.61 7.47
C LYS A 442 -28.96 22.13 8.92
N TYR A 443 -29.83 21.20 9.31
CA TYR A 443 -29.86 20.65 10.66
C TYR A 443 -28.83 19.54 10.81
N ALA A 444 -28.93 18.48 9.99
CA ALA A 444 -28.05 17.30 10.05
C ALA A 444 -26.57 17.64 9.92
N ALA A 445 -26.18 18.49 8.98
CA ALA A 445 -24.78 18.80 8.72
C ALA A 445 -24.21 19.87 9.66
N SER A 446 -25.01 20.44 10.58
CA SER A 446 -24.53 21.53 11.43
C SER A 446 -23.47 21.04 12.42
N GLY A 447 -22.20 21.39 12.20
CA GLY A 447 -21.09 20.92 13.02
C GLY A 447 -20.44 19.62 12.56
N LEU A 448 -20.86 19.03 11.42
CA LEU A 448 -20.12 17.94 10.77
C LEU A 448 -19.35 18.49 9.57
N PHE A 449 -18.04 18.28 9.56
CA PHE A 449 -17.12 18.80 8.55
C PHE A 449 -16.42 17.67 7.81
N TRP A 450 -16.34 17.80 6.49
CA TRP A 450 -15.65 16.86 5.62
C TRP A 450 -14.37 17.49 5.10
N VAL A 451 -13.26 16.78 5.23
CA VAL A 451 -11.98 17.13 4.60
C VAL A 451 -11.70 16.08 3.55
N ILE A 452 -11.67 16.49 2.29
CA ILE A 452 -11.45 15.61 1.16
C ILE A 452 -10.18 16.06 0.45
N THR A 453 -9.24 15.14 0.24
CA THR A 453 -8.08 15.40 -0.61
C THR A 453 -8.18 14.61 -1.91
N GLY A 454 -7.60 15.14 -2.97
CA GLY A 454 -7.38 14.35 -4.16
C GLY A 454 -6.58 15.04 -5.24
N ARG A 455 -6.30 14.33 -6.32
CA ARG A 455 -5.71 14.89 -7.53
C ARG A 455 -6.75 15.73 -8.28
N PRO A 456 -6.33 16.79 -9.01
CA PRO A 456 -7.26 17.64 -9.74
C PRO A 456 -7.66 16.99 -11.08
N GLU A 457 -8.16 15.74 -11.04
CA GLU A 457 -8.70 15.05 -12.22
C GLU A 457 -9.93 15.78 -12.79
N SER A 458 -10.24 15.57 -14.06
CA SER A 458 -11.26 16.36 -14.77
C SER A 458 -12.64 16.32 -14.12
N HIS A 459 -13.10 15.17 -13.60
CA HIS A 459 -14.36 15.09 -12.86
C HIS A 459 -14.26 15.73 -11.48
N ILE A 460 -13.15 15.55 -10.77
CA ILE A 460 -12.93 16.17 -9.45
C ILE A 460 -12.98 17.70 -9.57
N LYS A 461 -12.28 18.29 -10.55
CA LYS A 461 -12.37 19.73 -10.85
C LYS A 461 -13.81 20.19 -11.05
N LYS A 462 -14.60 19.46 -11.84
CA LYS A 462 -16.02 19.78 -12.10
C LYS A 462 -16.87 19.68 -10.83
N ILE A 463 -16.65 18.67 -10.00
CA ILE A 463 -17.37 18.47 -8.73
C ILE A 463 -17.06 19.64 -7.78
N VAL A 464 -15.77 19.90 -7.55
CA VAL A 464 -15.30 20.97 -6.66
C VAL A 464 -15.84 22.32 -7.11
N TRP A 465 -15.70 22.66 -8.40
CA TRP A 465 -16.25 23.89 -8.96
C TRP A 465 -17.75 24.07 -8.66
N ARG A 466 -18.55 23.03 -8.87
CA ARG A 466 -20.00 23.06 -8.59
C ARG A 466 -20.30 23.25 -7.11
N MET A 467 -19.56 22.60 -6.21
CA MET A 467 -19.77 22.73 -4.77
C MET A 467 -19.34 24.11 -4.24
N THR A 468 -18.27 24.68 -4.78
CA THR A 468 -17.80 26.04 -4.46
C THR A 468 -18.83 27.08 -4.89
N LEU A 469 -19.41 26.96 -6.09
CA LEU A 469 -20.50 27.84 -6.54
C LEU A 469 -21.74 27.78 -5.65
N GLN A 470 -21.98 26.64 -5.00
CA GLN A 470 -23.09 26.45 -4.06
C GLN A 470 -22.75 26.89 -2.62
N ALA A 471 -21.54 27.42 -2.38
CA ALA A 471 -21.01 27.78 -1.05
C ALA A 471 -21.04 26.63 -0.04
N LEU A 472 -20.91 25.39 -0.52
CA LEU A 472 -20.84 24.18 0.30
C LEU A 472 -19.41 23.76 0.61
N CYS A 473 -18.49 24.12 -0.30
CA CYS A 473 -17.12 23.68 -0.31
C CYS A 473 -16.16 24.87 -0.33
N ARG A 474 -15.23 24.89 0.62
CA ARG A 474 -14.01 25.66 0.55
C ARG A 474 -12.98 24.87 -0.25
N HIS A 475 -12.45 25.45 -1.31
CA HIS A 475 -11.43 24.79 -2.15
C HIS A 475 -10.06 25.43 -1.90
N GLU A 476 -9.08 24.59 -1.55
CA GLU A 476 -7.68 24.99 -1.43
C GLU A 476 -6.85 24.18 -2.45
N GLN A 477 -6.18 24.89 -3.37
CA GLN A 477 -5.32 24.26 -4.37
C GLN A 477 -3.86 24.45 -3.96
N LEU A 478 -3.15 23.35 -3.74
CA LEU A 478 -1.72 23.35 -3.46
C LEU A 478 -0.94 23.31 -4.77
N SER A 479 -0.05 24.28 -4.95
CA SER A 479 0.90 24.35 -6.05
C SER A 479 2.34 24.14 -5.56
N ILE A 480 3.21 23.72 -6.48
CA ILE A 480 4.67 23.70 -6.28
C ILE A 480 5.24 25.12 -6.35
N ASP A 481 4.56 26.03 -7.06
CA ASP A 481 4.99 27.42 -7.23
C ASP A 481 4.50 28.36 -6.13
N ASP A 482 3.71 27.87 -5.17
CA ASP A 482 3.27 28.67 -4.05
C ASP A 482 4.48 29.12 -3.21
N PRO A 483 4.56 30.41 -2.81
CA PRO A 483 5.63 30.89 -1.94
C PRO A 483 5.74 30.07 -0.63
N GLU A 484 4.61 29.72 -0.02
CA GLU A 484 4.55 28.86 1.16
C GLU A 484 5.17 27.48 0.87
N ALA A 485 4.95 26.90 -0.31
CA ALA A 485 5.51 25.59 -0.65
C ALA A 485 7.04 25.64 -0.77
N ARG A 486 7.59 26.72 -1.32
CA ARG A 486 9.05 26.92 -1.44
C ARG A 486 9.69 27.15 -0.07
N ASP A 487 9.06 27.95 0.79
CA ASP A 487 9.53 28.19 2.15
C ASP A 487 9.45 26.90 3.00
N ASP A 488 8.36 26.13 2.85
CA ASP A 488 8.19 24.83 3.50
C ASP A 488 9.29 23.84 3.10
N VAL A 489 9.63 23.77 1.81
CA VAL A 489 10.69 22.89 1.30
C VAL A 489 12.06 23.32 1.82
N ASP A 490 12.38 24.62 1.81
CA ASP A 490 13.64 25.14 2.36
C ASP A 490 13.76 24.78 3.85
N LEU A 491 12.70 24.94 4.63
CA LEU A 491 12.66 24.55 6.05
C LEU A 491 12.88 23.05 6.24
N VAL A 492 12.18 22.20 5.48
CA VAL A 492 12.32 20.73 5.55
C VAL A 492 13.74 20.30 5.21
N LEU A 493 14.34 20.88 4.17
CA LEU A 493 15.71 20.59 3.78
C LEU A 493 16.70 21.02 4.88
N ARG A 494 16.55 22.24 5.43
CA ARG A 494 17.42 22.73 6.52
C ARG A 494 17.38 21.82 7.73
N ASP A 495 16.20 21.49 8.22
CA ASP A 495 16.04 20.63 9.38
C ASP A 495 16.52 19.21 9.09
N GLY A 496 16.20 18.66 7.92
CA GLY A 496 16.64 17.33 7.52
C GLY A 496 18.16 17.21 7.42
N PHE A 497 18.83 18.14 6.74
CA PHE A 497 20.29 18.15 6.66
C PHE A 497 20.96 18.43 8.01
N HIS A 498 20.33 19.21 8.88
CA HIS A 498 20.80 19.40 10.25
C HIS A 498 20.79 18.08 11.03
N GLU A 499 19.69 17.31 10.97
CA GLU A 499 19.61 16.01 11.65
C GLU A 499 20.57 14.98 11.05
N ILE A 500 20.73 14.94 9.71
CA ILE A 500 21.73 14.09 9.07
C ILE A 500 23.14 14.46 9.57
N ARG A 501 23.48 15.75 9.61
CA ARG A 501 24.78 16.20 10.10
C ARG A 501 25.02 15.78 11.54
N LYS A 502 24.03 15.97 12.41
CA LYS A 502 24.08 15.60 13.83
C LYS A 502 24.25 14.10 14.02
N LYS A 503 23.56 13.30 13.22
CA LYS A 503 23.66 11.83 13.23
C LYS A 503 25.05 11.34 12.81
N TYR A 504 25.65 12.00 11.83
CA TYR A 504 26.99 11.67 11.32
C TYR A 504 28.07 12.64 11.80
N ASP A 505 27.90 13.26 12.97
CA ASP A 505 28.78 14.34 13.48
C ASP A 505 30.25 13.92 13.50
N PHE A 506 30.51 12.64 13.83
CA PHE A 506 31.84 12.02 13.83
C PHE A 506 32.55 11.99 12.46
N ARG A 507 31.83 12.20 11.36
CA ARG A 507 32.36 12.24 9.98
C ARG A 507 32.62 13.65 9.46
N PHE A 508 32.20 14.67 10.20
CA PHE A 508 32.34 16.07 9.82
C PHE A 508 33.44 16.75 10.63
N GLY A 509 34.19 17.64 9.99
CA GLY A 509 35.13 18.51 10.72
C GLY A 509 34.41 19.52 11.61
N PRO A 510 35.01 19.96 12.74
CA PRO A 510 34.39 20.90 13.68
C PRO A 510 34.06 22.26 13.05
N THR A 511 34.77 22.65 12.00
CA THR A 511 34.56 23.89 11.24
C THR A 511 33.95 23.67 9.86
N GLU A 512 33.61 22.42 9.52
CA GLU A 512 33.11 22.08 8.20
C GLU A 512 31.71 22.67 7.99
N ARG A 513 31.51 23.37 6.88
CA ARG A 513 30.21 23.89 6.48
C ARG A 513 29.59 22.93 5.49
N TRP A 514 28.77 22.02 6.00
CA TRP A 514 28.00 21.09 5.21
C TRP A 514 26.51 21.18 5.60
N PRO A 515 25.60 21.25 4.60
CA PRO A 515 25.86 21.50 3.17
C PRO A 515 26.53 22.86 2.89
N THR A 516 27.24 22.97 1.75
CA THR A 516 27.90 24.22 1.33
C THR A 516 26.90 25.19 0.71
N ASP A 517 27.30 26.45 0.48
CA ASP A 517 26.43 27.44 -0.18
C ASP A 517 26.03 27.01 -1.61
N ILE A 518 26.92 26.29 -2.31
CA ILE A 518 26.63 25.72 -3.63
C ILE A 518 25.57 24.62 -3.51
N HIS A 519 25.68 23.75 -2.50
CA HIS A 519 24.66 22.73 -2.23
C HIS A 519 23.32 23.39 -1.92
N TRP A 520 23.28 24.46 -1.13
CA TRP A 520 22.03 25.15 -0.81
C TRP A 520 21.39 25.80 -2.03
N HIS A 521 22.19 26.42 -2.91
CA HIS A 521 21.68 26.96 -4.16
C HIS A 521 21.03 25.86 -5.02
N PHE A 522 21.71 24.73 -5.17
CA PHE A 522 21.17 23.56 -5.88
C PHE A 522 19.89 23.02 -5.23
N LEU A 523 19.91 22.75 -3.92
CA LEU A 523 18.78 22.16 -3.20
C LEU A 523 17.53 23.03 -3.31
N LYS A 524 17.70 24.36 -3.23
CA LYS A 524 16.63 25.34 -3.37
C LYS A 524 16.08 25.40 -4.78
N ASP A 525 16.94 25.46 -5.79
CA ASP A 525 16.53 25.56 -7.20
C ASP A 525 15.90 24.26 -7.69
N ALA A 526 16.55 23.12 -7.43
CA ALA A 526 16.13 21.81 -7.91
C ALA A 526 14.88 21.26 -7.19
N SER A 527 14.68 21.58 -5.91
CA SER A 527 13.50 21.12 -5.16
C SER A 527 12.31 22.06 -5.30
N SER A 528 12.55 23.37 -5.53
CA SER A 528 11.51 24.41 -5.57
C SER A 528 10.51 24.23 -4.42
N GLY A 529 9.20 24.18 -4.68
CA GLY A 529 8.17 23.83 -3.67
C GLY A 529 7.74 22.35 -3.68
N PHE A 530 8.54 21.45 -4.25
CA PHE A 530 8.20 20.04 -4.40
C PHE A 530 8.69 19.17 -3.23
N LEU A 531 7.86 19.07 -2.19
CA LEU A 531 8.17 18.32 -0.95
C LEU A 531 8.63 16.87 -1.18
N MET A 532 8.03 16.15 -2.14
CA MET A 532 8.44 14.77 -2.40
C MET A 532 9.86 14.69 -2.98
N PHE A 533 10.27 15.65 -3.80
CA PHE A 533 11.64 15.68 -4.31
C PHE A 533 12.65 15.93 -3.18
N ALA A 534 12.36 16.90 -2.30
CA ALA A 534 13.16 17.17 -1.11
C ALA A 534 13.27 15.95 -0.19
N SER A 535 12.16 15.25 0.05
CA SER A 535 12.11 14.04 0.88
C SER A 535 12.96 12.90 0.29
N CYS A 536 12.93 12.69 -1.02
CA CYS A 536 13.82 11.74 -1.70
C CYS A 536 15.29 12.03 -1.43
N ILE A 537 15.70 13.30 -1.56
CA ILE A 537 17.09 13.71 -1.31
C ILE A 537 17.49 13.42 0.14
N LEU A 538 16.67 13.84 1.10
CA LEU A 538 16.96 13.65 2.52
C LEU A 538 17.06 12.17 2.90
N GLN A 539 16.15 11.34 2.38
CA GLN A 539 16.16 9.90 2.63
C GLN A 539 17.39 9.22 2.03
N TYR A 540 17.75 9.59 0.81
CA TYR A 540 18.94 9.04 0.16
C TYR A 540 20.22 9.45 0.88
N VAL A 541 20.39 10.74 1.21
CA VAL A 541 21.60 11.26 1.86
C VAL A 541 21.71 10.82 3.33
N GLY A 542 20.57 10.61 3.99
CA GLY A 542 20.49 10.21 5.40
C GLY A 542 20.50 8.70 5.66
N ASP A 543 20.57 7.88 4.61
CA ASP A 543 20.55 6.42 4.66
C ASP A 543 21.69 5.88 5.55
N GLU A 544 21.35 4.97 6.48
CA GLU A 544 22.26 4.36 7.48
C GLU A 544 23.13 3.27 6.89
N ASP A 545 22.59 2.56 5.90
CA ASP A 545 23.23 1.40 5.29
C ASP A 545 24.19 1.83 4.16
N GLN A 546 24.23 3.13 3.86
CA GLN A 546 24.98 3.73 2.75
C GLN A 546 26.22 4.52 3.19
N ARG A 547 26.98 4.93 2.16
CA ARG A 547 28.26 5.63 2.25
C ARG A 547 28.18 7.01 2.92
N ASP A 548 29.32 7.70 2.98
CA ASP A 548 29.45 9.09 3.47
C ASP A 548 28.38 10.06 2.91
N PRO A 549 27.58 10.75 3.76
CA PRO A 549 26.55 11.70 3.34
C PRO A 549 27.05 12.80 2.39
N ARG A 550 28.33 13.17 2.48
CA ARG A 550 28.96 14.11 1.54
C ARG A 550 28.93 13.56 0.12
N MET A 551 29.39 12.33 -0.04
CA MET A 551 29.44 11.64 -1.33
C MET A 551 28.03 11.41 -1.88
N LEU A 552 27.06 11.06 -1.01
CA LEU A 552 25.66 10.87 -1.42
C LEU A 552 25.03 12.18 -1.93
N LEU A 553 25.30 13.31 -1.25
CA LEU A 553 24.83 14.61 -1.71
C LEU A 553 25.47 14.99 -3.06
N GLU A 554 26.78 14.80 -3.21
CA GLU A 554 27.47 15.05 -4.50
C GLU A 554 26.91 14.19 -5.63
N MET A 555 26.55 12.93 -5.36
CA MET A 555 25.88 12.09 -6.35
C MET A 555 24.48 12.61 -6.71
N CYS A 556 23.70 13.13 -5.75
CA CYS A 556 22.43 13.79 -6.05
C CYS A 556 22.62 14.99 -6.98
N LEU A 557 23.63 15.83 -6.73
CA LEU A 557 23.97 16.95 -7.61
C LEU A 557 24.38 16.44 -9.00
N GLY A 558 25.24 15.43 -9.06
CA GLY A 558 25.72 14.81 -10.29
C GLY A 558 24.61 14.20 -11.13
N LEU A 559 23.59 13.58 -10.51
CA LEU A 559 22.46 12.96 -11.21
C LEU A 559 21.48 13.95 -11.83
N VAL A 560 21.27 15.08 -11.17
CA VAL A 560 20.40 16.13 -11.70
C VAL A 560 21.11 16.93 -12.79
N THR A 561 22.44 16.97 -12.76
CA THR A 561 23.27 17.68 -13.74
C THR A 561 23.85 16.79 -14.85
N SER A 562 23.84 15.46 -14.72
CA SER A 562 24.43 14.48 -15.67
C SER A 562 23.86 13.06 -15.53
N SER A 563 23.64 12.35 -16.66
CA SER A 563 22.92 11.05 -16.73
C SER A 563 23.77 9.78 -16.44
N LEU A 564 24.88 9.89 -15.69
CA LEU A 564 25.92 8.85 -15.64
C LEU A 564 26.04 8.16 -14.27
N VAL A 565 25.00 7.44 -13.81
CA VAL A 565 25.12 6.53 -12.65
C VAL A 565 24.38 5.19 -12.90
N PRO A 566 24.81 4.05 -12.30
CA PRO A 566 24.10 2.76 -12.35
C PRO A 566 22.78 2.72 -11.54
N HIS A 567 21.85 1.86 -11.97
CA HIS A 567 20.44 1.78 -11.50
C HIS A 567 20.23 1.36 -10.04
N THR A 568 21.20 0.70 -9.42
CA THR A 568 20.97 -0.02 -8.15
C THR A 568 20.87 0.92 -6.93
N LEU A 569 21.32 2.17 -7.04
CA LEU A 569 21.37 3.16 -5.95
C LEU A 569 20.97 4.58 -6.41
N HIS A 570 19.75 4.73 -6.94
CA HIS A 570 19.22 6.00 -7.44
C HIS A 570 18.40 6.77 -6.37
N PRO A 571 18.69 8.06 -6.10
CA PRO A 571 18.03 8.87 -5.07
C PRO A 571 16.54 9.11 -5.30
N PHE A 572 16.09 9.01 -6.56
CA PHE A 572 14.71 9.32 -6.92
C PHE A 572 13.84 8.10 -7.15
N ARG A 573 14.25 6.89 -6.72
CA ARG A 573 13.50 5.65 -7.04
C ARG A 573 12.04 5.69 -6.55
N ARG A 574 11.77 6.28 -5.39
CA ARG A 574 10.40 6.50 -4.89
C ARG A 574 9.58 7.44 -5.76
N LEU A 575 10.24 8.45 -6.34
CA LEU A 575 9.63 9.39 -7.28
C LEU A 575 9.38 8.74 -8.64
N ASP A 576 10.29 7.87 -9.08
CA ASP A 576 10.17 7.07 -10.31
C ASP A 576 8.96 6.14 -10.23
N SER A 577 8.79 5.40 -9.12
CA SER A 577 7.61 4.56 -8.89
C SER A 577 6.30 5.35 -8.91
N LEU A 578 6.29 6.59 -8.41
CA LEU A 578 5.12 7.46 -8.50
C LEU A 578 4.80 7.84 -9.95
N TYR A 579 5.82 8.16 -10.75
CA TYR A 579 5.66 8.49 -12.17
C TYR A 579 5.20 7.29 -13.00
N GLU A 580 5.78 6.13 -12.73
CA GLU A 580 5.37 4.87 -13.31
C GLU A 580 3.89 4.58 -13.02
N GLN A 581 3.45 4.69 -11.76
CA GLN A 581 2.04 4.51 -11.40
C GLN A 581 1.10 5.49 -12.11
N ILE A 582 1.53 6.75 -12.30
CA ILE A 582 0.74 7.75 -13.05
C ILE A 582 0.61 7.33 -14.52
N LEU A 583 1.71 6.90 -15.15
CA LEU A 583 1.71 6.49 -16.55
C LEU A 583 0.92 5.18 -16.77
N LEU A 584 1.04 4.21 -15.86
CA LEU A 584 0.26 2.97 -15.88
C LEU A 584 -1.25 3.20 -15.72
N SER A 585 -1.66 4.36 -15.20
CA SER A 585 -3.09 4.71 -15.11
C SER A 585 -3.68 5.20 -16.44
N VAL A 586 -2.83 5.52 -17.42
CA VAL A 586 -3.26 5.85 -18.79
C VAL A 586 -3.63 4.54 -19.52
N PRO A 587 -4.78 4.48 -20.21
CA PRO A 587 -5.16 3.28 -20.95
C PRO A 587 -4.11 2.89 -22.00
N PRO A 588 -3.80 1.58 -22.17
CA PRO A 588 -2.77 1.11 -23.11
C PRO A 588 -3.01 1.55 -24.56
N GLU A 589 -4.25 1.72 -24.98
CA GLU A 589 -4.61 2.21 -26.32
C GLU A 589 -4.35 3.71 -26.51
N ILE A 590 -4.26 4.48 -25.42
CA ILE A 590 -4.03 5.93 -25.43
C ILE A 590 -2.56 6.27 -25.18
N ILE A 591 -1.80 5.39 -24.50
CA ILE A 591 -0.41 5.66 -24.11
C ILE A 591 0.49 6.15 -25.26
N PRO A 592 0.42 5.64 -26.51
CA PRO A 592 1.32 6.10 -27.57
C PRO A 592 1.06 7.55 -27.96
N ILE A 593 -0.22 7.98 -27.96
CA ILE A 593 -0.58 9.38 -28.22
C ILE A 593 -0.10 10.26 -27.06
N THR A 594 -0.27 9.79 -25.83
CA THR A 594 0.22 10.47 -24.63
C THR A 594 1.73 10.68 -24.70
N LEU A 595 2.52 9.64 -25.01
CA LEU A 595 3.98 9.73 -25.12
C LEU A 595 4.41 10.67 -26.24
N ARG A 596 3.72 10.68 -27.38
CA ARG A 596 3.97 11.65 -28.46
C ARG A 596 3.73 13.11 -28.01
N ILE A 597 2.65 13.39 -27.27
CA ILE A 597 2.39 14.72 -26.71
C ILE A 597 3.49 15.11 -25.72
N LEU A 598 3.88 14.19 -24.83
CA LEU A 598 4.94 14.42 -23.85
C LEU A 598 6.30 14.66 -24.51
N SER A 599 6.62 13.90 -25.56
CA SER A 599 7.83 14.09 -26.37
C SER A 599 7.85 15.48 -26.99
N LEU A 600 6.73 15.94 -27.57
CA LEU A 600 6.63 17.32 -28.06
C LEU A 600 6.78 18.36 -26.96
N CYS A 601 6.28 18.10 -25.75
CA CYS A 601 6.47 19.02 -24.62
C CYS A 601 7.93 19.10 -24.17
N ILE A 602 8.65 17.98 -24.25
CA ILE A 602 10.06 17.87 -23.84
C ILE A 602 11.00 18.53 -24.85
N HIS A 603 10.77 18.32 -26.15
CA HIS A 603 11.61 18.82 -27.23
C HIS A 603 11.10 20.14 -27.84
N GLY A 604 9.94 20.62 -27.37
CA GLY A 604 9.30 21.83 -27.81
C GLY A 604 9.75 23.09 -27.05
N PRO A 605 8.93 24.16 -27.07
CA PRO A 605 9.30 25.44 -26.48
C PRO A 605 9.40 25.38 -24.94
N VAL A 606 10.41 26.07 -24.39
CA VAL A 606 10.69 26.15 -22.94
C VAL A 606 9.50 26.72 -22.15
N ASN A 607 8.70 27.59 -22.78
CA ASN A 607 7.54 28.22 -22.17
C ASN A 607 6.24 27.42 -22.38
N GLY A 608 6.33 26.08 -22.47
CA GLY A 608 5.20 25.16 -22.60
C GLY A 608 4.63 25.07 -24.01
N LEU A 609 4.09 23.90 -24.33
CA LEU A 609 3.57 23.59 -25.67
C LEU A 609 2.14 24.09 -25.82
N PRO A 610 1.82 24.97 -26.78
CA PRO A 610 0.44 25.34 -27.08
C PRO A 610 -0.40 24.13 -27.46
N VAL A 611 -1.59 24.00 -26.86
CA VAL A 611 -2.52 22.89 -27.15
C VAL A 611 -2.86 22.84 -28.64
N ARG A 612 -3.02 24.02 -29.26
CA ARG A 612 -3.28 24.16 -30.69
C ARG A 612 -2.15 23.55 -31.54
N ASP A 613 -0.91 23.81 -31.17
CA ASP A 613 0.27 23.33 -31.91
C ASP A 613 0.43 21.82 -31.75
N ALA A 614 0.18 21.29 -30.55
CA ALA A 614 0.16 19.85 -30.30
C ALA A 614 -0.88 19.13 -31.18
N MET A 615 -2.10 19.68 -31.26
CA MET A 615 -3.18 19.14 -32.10
C MET A 615 -2.81 19.18 -33.58
N ALA A 616 -2.29 20.32 -34.06
CA ALA A 616 -1.92 20.51 -35.45
C ALA A 616 -0.75 19.60 -35.88
N PHE A 617 0.25 19.42 -35.01
CA PHE A 617 1.42 18.60 -35.31
C PHE A 617 1.11 17.11 -35.30
N LEU A 618 0.27 16.65 -34.37
CA LEU A 618 -0.08 15.24 -34.24
C LEU A 618 -1.27 14.82 -35.11
N ASP A 619 -1.94 15.78 -35.76
CA ASP A 619 -3.19 15.60 -36.51
C ASP A 619 -4.28 14.93 -35.66
N ILE A 620 -4.47 15.43 -34.44
CA ILE A 620 -5.46 14.92 -33.48
C ILE A 620 -6.48 16.00 -33.11
N ASP A 621 -7.71 15.57 -32.83
CA ASP A 621 -8.73 16.46 -32.31
C ASP A 621 -8.53 16.81 -30.82
N GLN A 622 -9.27 17.82 -30.38
CA GLN A 622 -9.21 18.33 -29.02
C GLN A 622 -9.59 17.24 -28.00
N SER A 623 -10.61 16.44 -28.29
CA SER A 623 -11.09 15.38 -27.39
C SER A 623 -10.01 14.33 -27.14
N THR A 624 -9.32 13.92 -28.21
CA THR A 624 -8.22 12.96 -28.19
C THR A 624 -7.06 13.47 -27.35
N LEU A 625 -6.66 14.74 -27.51
CA LEU A 625 -5.61 15.36 -26.69
C LEU A 625 -5.99 15.40 -25.21
N TYR A 626 -7.18 15.87 -24.86
CA TYR A 626 -7.61 15.94 -23.46
C TYR A 626 -7.76 14.55 -22.84
N ASN A 627 -8.21 13.55 -23.59
CA ASN A 627 -8.27 12.17 -23.13
C ASN A 627 -6.86 11.59 -22.87
N ALA A 628 -5.90 11.91 -23.75
CA ALA A 628 -4.50 11.50 -23.59
C ALA A 628 -3.81 12.10 -22.36
N LEU A 629 -4.26 13.28 -21.92
CA LEU A 629 -3.70 13.99 -20.76
C LEU A 629 -4.54 13.87 -19.48
N ASP A 630 -5.75 13.28 -19.52
CA ASP A 630 -6.71 13.24 -18.40
C ASP A 630 -6.09 12.62 -17.13
N LYS A 631 -5.22 11.62 -17.28
CA LYS A 631 -4.53 10.95 -16.16
C LYS A 631 -3.24 11.62 -15.71
N LEU A 632 -2.79 12.64 -16.45
CA LEU A 632 -1.54 13.35 -16.18
C LEU A 632 -1.71 14.67 -15.42
N HIS A 633 -2.92 15.01 -14.96
CA HIS A 633 -3.21 16.19 -14.13
C HIS A 633 -2.36 16.30 -12.84
N SER A 634 -1.59 15.27 -12.49
CA SER A 634 -0.68 15.26 -11.32
C SER A 634 0.74 15.69 -11.62
N VAL A 635 1.12 15.72 -12.90
CA VAL A 635 2.49 15.97 -13.38
C VAL A 635 2.54 16.99 -14.51
N VAL A 636 1.41 17.20 -15.20
CA VAL A 636 1.24 18.14 -16.30
C VAL A 636 0.08 19.09 -16.00
N ASP A 637 0.30 20.38 -16.20
CA ASP A 637 -0.74 21.39 -16.28
C ASP A 637 -1.11 21.67 -17.73
N PHE A 638 -2.41 21.74 -17.97
CA PHE A 638 -3.02 22.13 -19.23
C PHE A 638 -4.39 22.78 -18.98
N SER A 639 -4.54 23.40 -17.80
CA SER A 639 -5.72 24.16 -17.44
C SER A 639 -5.69 25.54 -18.10
N SER A 640 -6.87 26.06 -18.45
CA SER A 640 -7.01 27.40 -19.02
C SER A 640 -6.66 28.42 -17.94
N SER A 641 -5.46 29.00 -18.01
CA SER A 641 -4.93 29.97 -17.05
C SER A 641 -5.41 31.40 -17.31
N GLY A 642 -6.57 31.57 -17.97
CA GLY A 642 -7.10 32.89 -18.35
C GLY A 642 -6.33 33.60 -19.47
N ALA A 643 -5.30 32.95 -20.04
CA ALA A 643 -4.64 33.39 -21.26
C ALA A 643 -5.49 33.05 -22.50
N ASP A 644 -5.29 33.80 -23.59
CA ASP A 644 -5.95 33.57 -24.89
C ASP A 644 -5.63 32.16 -25.47
N GLU A 645 -4.54 31.53 -25.03
CA GLU A 645 -4.09 30.22 -25.52
C GLU A 645 -3.71 29.28 -24.36
N VAL A 646 -4.30 28.09 -24.33
CA VAL A 646 -3.99 27.03 -23.34
C VAL A 646 -2.68 26.35 -23.72
N ARG A 647 -1.81 26.15 -22.72
CA ARG A 647 -0.48 25.56 -22.88
C ARG A 647 -0.26 24.40 -21.92
N ILE A 648 0.58 23.46 -22.34
CA ILE A 648 0.93 22.23 -21.64
C ILE A 648 2.29 22.42 -20.97
N TYR A 649 2.36 22.25 -19.66
CA TYR A 649 3.56 22.43 -18.83
C TYR A 649 3.78 21.26 -17.87
N PHE A 650 5.03 20.96 -17.55
CA PHE A 650 5.36 20.07 -16.44
C PHE A 650 5.37 20.85 -15.13
N PHE A 651 4.77 20.30 -14.07
CA PHE A 651 4.80 20.95 -12.74
C PHE A 651 6.20 20.96 -12.12
N HIS A 652 7.06 20.01 -12.49
CA HIS A 652 8.41 19.92 -11.95
C HIS A 652 9.37 19.28 -12.97
N PRO A 653 10.63 19.75 -13.08
CA PRO A 653 11.62 19.20 -14.01
C PRO A 653 11.97 17.72 -13.80
N SER A 654 11.72 17.16 -12.62
CA SER A 654 12.02 15.75 -12.32
C SER A 654 11.21 14.74 -13.14
N PHE A 655 10.01 15.10 -13.60
CA PHE A 655 9.19 14.23 -14.45
C PHE A 655 9.71 14.13 -15.90
N PRO A 656 9.95 15.24 -16.63
CA PRO A 656 10.57 15.15 -17.95
C PRO A 656 11.99 14.57 -17.88
N ASN A 657 12.73 14.75 -16.79
CA ASN A 657 14.03 14.09 -16.60
C ASN A 657 13.90 12.57 -16.41
N TYR A 658 12.84 12.10 -15.73
CA TYR A 658 12.51 10.67 -15.65
C TYR A 658 12.19 10.10 -17.04
N LEU A 659 11.33 10.80 -17.80
CA LEU A 659 10.90 10.39 -19.13
C LEU A 659 12.04 10.33 -20.16
N LYS A 660 13.07 11.18 -20.01
CA LYS A 660 14.21 11.23 -20.95
C LYS A 660 15.30 10.20 -20.66
N ASP A 661 15.36 9.67 -19.43
CA ASP A 661 16.45 8.82 -19.00
C ASP A 661 16.10 7.32 -19.20
N PRO A 662 16.72 6.62 -20.17
CA PRO A 662 16.47 5.20 -20.41
C PRO A 662 16.78 4.33 -19.19
N LYS A 663 17.64 4.82 -18.29
CA LYS A 663 17.94 4.08 -17.08
C LYS A 663 16.80 4.11 -16.07
N ARG A 664 15.95 5.15 -16.12
CA ARG A 664 14.88 5.32 -15.14
C ARG A 664 13.54 4.84 -15.68
N SER A 665 13.24 5.11 -16.95
CA SER A 665 11.93 4.83 -17.55
C SER A 665 11.96 3.77 -18.68
N GLY A 666 13.13 3.18 -18.97
CA GLY A 666 13.26 2.06 -19.90
C GLY A 666 12.76 2.40 -21.30
N ASP A 667 11.86 1.56 -21.83
CA ASP A 667 11.28 1.70 -23.17
C ASP A 667 10.57 3.05 -23.38
N ILE A 668 10.01 3.63 -22.32
CA ILE A 668 9.36 4.95 -22.38
C ILE A 668 10.38 6.02 -22.82
N ALA A 669 11.62 5.96 -22.34
CA ALA A 669 12.64 6.92 -22.75
C ALA A 669 13.03 6.78 -24.21
N HIS A 670 13.11 5.55 -24.72
CA HIS A 670 13.41 5.31 -26.12
C HIS A 670 12.34 5.93 -27.03
N GLU A 671 11.06 5.78 -26.66
CA GLU A 671 9.95 6.41 -27.39
C GLU A 671 9.97 7.95 -27.26
N ILE A 672 10.24 8.48 -26.06
CA ILE A 672 10.31 9.93 -25.81
C ILE A 672 11.49 10.59 -26.54
N ASN A 673 12.65 9.94 -26.56
CA ASN A 673 13.87 10.41 -27.19
C ASN A 673 13.86 10.25 -28.71
N MET A 674 12.86 9.53 -29.26
CA MET A 674 12.77 9.19 -30.68
C MET A 674 13.99 8.38 -31.16
N ASP A 675 14.52 7.51 -30.29
CA ASP A 675 15.59 6.59 -30.66
C ASP A 675 15.00 5.59 -31.67
N SER A 676 15.46 5.66 -32.92
CA SER A 676 15.04 4.70 -33.93
C SER A 676 15.58 3.33 -33.53
N THR A 677 14.68 2.35 -33.36
CA THR A 677 15.09 0.94 -33.31
C THR A 677 15.72 0.61 -34.66
N GLU A 678 17.05 0.69 -34.75
CA GLU A 678 17.79 0.07 -35.85
C GLU A 678 17.51 -1.43 -35.78
N VAL A 679 16.60 -1.89 -36.63
CA VAL A 679 16.46 -3.31 -36.94
C VAL A 679 17.79 -3.73 -37.58
N ASN A 680 18.66 -4.36 -36.80
CA ASN A 680 19.85 -5.04 -37.31
C ASN A 680 19.42 -6.00 -38.43
N PRO A 681 19.84 -5.78 -39.69
CA PRO A 681 19.56 -6.73 -40.76
C PRO A 681 20.65 -7.80 -40.71
N THR A 682 20.44 -8.82 -39.88
CA THR A 682 21.25 -10.04 -39.95
C THR A 682 20.36 -11.27 -40.12
N GLU A 683 20.55 -11.87 -41.31
CA GLU A 683 20.33 -13.28 -41.66
C GLU A 683 18.95 -13.73 -42.15
N GLY A 684 18.85 -13.93 -43.47
CA GLY A 684 17.79 -14.70 -44.13
C GLY A 684 17.80 -14.55 -45.66
N GLY A 685 18.26 -15.58 -46.37
CA GLY A 685 18.53 -15.64 -47.82
C GLY A 685 17.38 -15.41 -48.81
N PRO A 686 17.65 -15.56 -50.12
CA PRO A 686 16.92 -14.89 -51.20
C PRO A 686 15.61 -15.59 -51.56
N ALA A 687 14.52 -14.84 -51.68
CA ALA A 687 13.27 -15.32 -52.24
C ALA A 687 12.74 -14.37 -53.33
N GLN A 688 12.96 -14.83 -54.56
CA GLN A 688 12.25 -14.60 -55.82
C GLN A 688 11.21 -13.48 -55.92
N ALA A 689 11.46 -12.62 -56.91
CA ALA A 689 10.47 -11.77 -57.53
C ALA A 689 9.30 -12.58 -58.10
N SER A 690 8.08 -12.18 -57.78
CA SER A 690 6.90 -12.46 -58.59
C SER A 690 6.05 -11.21 -58.71
N SER A 691 5.94 -10.73 -59.94
CA SER A 691 5.09 -9.63 -60.37
C SER A 691 3.62 -9.83 -60.00
N SER A 692 2.90 -8.74 -59.77
CA SER A 692 1.54 -8.58 -60.29
C SER A 692 1.24 -7.10 -60.49
N ARG A 693 0.79 -6.81 -61.71
CA ARG A 693 0.61 -5.51 -62.34
C ARG A 693 -0.88 -5.38 -62.64
N SER A 694 -1.53 -4.30 -62.23
CA SER A 694 -2.80 -3.82 -62.82
C SER A 694 -3.00 -2.35 -62.41
N THR A 695 -2.70 -1.36 -63.27
CA THR A 695 -3.64 -0.68 -64.20
C THR A 695 -4.85 -0.09 -63.47
N LEU A 696 -5.03 1.23 -63.35
CA LEU A 696 -5.63 2.20 -64.29
C LEU A 696 -5.64 3.56 -63.54
N ASP A 697 -5.65 4.78 -64.07
CA ASP A 697 -5.63 5.36 -65.41
C ASP A 697 -5.33 6.87 -65.25
N LYS A 698 -4.89 7.50 -66.34
CA LYS A 698 -4.44 8.88 -66.47
C LYS A 698 -5.61 9.85 -66.64
N GLY A 699 -5.52 11.00 -65.96
CA GLY A 699 -6.16 12.25 -66.36
C GLY A 699 -5.12 13.36 -66.51
N LYS A 700 -4.74 13.68 -67.76
CA LYS A 700 -3.81 14.78 -68.12
C LYS A 700 -4.51 16.14 -68.04
N ASN A 701 -3.77 17.16 -67.59
CA ASN A 701 -3.59 18.50 -68.20
C ASN A 701 -2.94 19.44 -67.17
N LYS A 702 -2.07 20.41 -67.44
CA LYS A 702 -1.14 20.80 -68.53
C LYS A 702 -0.48 22.10 -68.00
N VAL A 703 0.76 22.37 -68.41
CA VAL A 703 1.48 23.68 -68.40
C VAL A 703 2.36 24.00 -67.16
N SER A 704 3.46 24.68 -67.47
CA SER A 704 4.83 24.56 -66.96
C SER A 704 5.31 25.81 -66.15
N PRO A 705 6.62 26.11 -65.99
CA PRO A 705 7.32 26.15 -64.70
C PRO A 705 7.78 27.56 -64.25
N VAL A 706 7.99 27.80 -62.95
CA VAL A 706 8.74 28.98 -62.48
C VAL A 706 9.57 28.66 -61.23
N GLY A 707 10.89 28.72 -61.43
CA GLY A 707 11.97 29.29 -60.60
C GLY A 707 12.01 29.20 -59.06
N PRO A 708 13.20 28.97 -58.46
CA PRO A 708 13.40 29.00 -57.01
C PRO A 708 13.50 30.45 -56.50
N LEU A 709 12.91 30.75 -55.34
CA LEU A 709 13.03 32.05 -54.67
C LEU A 709 13.74 31.91 -53.31
N SER A 710 15.01 32.33 -53.36
CA SER A 710 15.80 33.14 -52.43
C SER A 710 15.48 33.19 -50.94
N ILE A 711 16.54 32.87 -50.18
CA ILE A 711 16.85 33.15 -48.78
C ILE A 711 16.88 34.67 -48.53
N PRO A 712 16.32 35.20 -47.42
CA PRO A 712 16.62 36.56 -46.97
C PRO A 712 17.78 36.57 -45.97
N GLU A 713 18.81 37.34 -46.29
CA GLU A 713 19.90 37.76 -45.40
C GLU A 713 19.40 38.80 -44.37
N PHE A 714 19.92 38.70 -43.15
CA PHE A 714 19.77 39.70 -42.08
C PHE A 714 20.70 40.91 -42.28
N PRO A 715 20.25 42.15 -41.99
CA PRO A 715 21.16 43.27 -41.77
C PRO A 715 21.56 43.40 -40.28
N PRO A 716 22.77 43.90 -39.98
CA PRO A 716 23.29 43.97 -38.61
C PRO A 716 23.08 45.33 -37.93
N SER A 717 23.35 45.31 -36.62
CA SER A 717 23.84 46.39 -35.75
C SER A 717 22.87 47.48 -35.22
N GLY A 718 22.74 47.46 -33.88
CA GLY A 718 23.11 48.62 -33.06
C GLY A 718 21.97 49.49 -32.53
N SER A 719 21.72 49.42 -31.22
CA SER A 719 21.56 50.62 -30.38
C SER A 719 21.59 50.26 -28.89
N ASN A 720 22.53 50.91 -28.21
CA ASN A 720 22.58 51.13 -26.77
C ASN A 720 21.31 51.82 -26.26
N LEU A 721 20.92 51.56 -25.00
CA LEU A 721 20.40 52.51 -24.00
C LEU A 721 20.13 51.71 -22.71
N LYS A 722 21.07 51.74 -21.75
CA LYS A 722 21.15 52.63 -20.57
C LYS A 722 20.14 52.29 -19.46
N LEU A 723 20.72 51.90 -18.32
CA LEU A 723 20.16 52.08 -16.98
C LEU A 723 19.89 53.56 -16.71
N ASP A 724 18.79 53.88 -16.02
CA ASP A 724 18.79 54.46 -14.67
C ASP A 724 17.35 54.72 -14.18
N ASP A 725 17.24 54.70 -12.84
CA ASP A 725 16.14 54.97 -11.88
C ASP A 725 15.08 53.90 -11.60
#